data_AF-A0A3D5D6Q0-F1
#
_entry.id   AF-A0A3D5D6Q0-F1
#
_cell.length_a   1.000
_cell.length_b   1.000
_cell.length_c   1.000
_cell.angle_alpha   90.00
_cell.angle_beta   90.00
_cell.angle_gamma   90.00
#
_symmetry.space_group_name_H-M   'P 1'
#
loop_
_entity.id
_entity.type
_entity.pdbx_description
1 polymer ?
#
loop_
_entity_poly.entity_id
_entity_poly.type
_entity_poly.pdbx_seq_one_letter_code
_entity_poly.pdbx_strand_id
1 'polypeptide(L)'
;DHFYAGHPSCSPTRGSVLTGRHPNRYGTFAPGYSLRPQEITIAHLLAKAGYLCGHFGKWHVGPVKKSSPTNPRAMGFHEYVSHDNFYEMDPPFSRNGGLPVVIKGEGSEVTIDETLRFIEDAKKREAPFLAVVWFGSPHEPYSGLAKDLALYDNLPKEYAERKVRLTSNETGRPTQRPLRDVLRERYAEITAMDRAIGKLRIRLAELNLRDNTVLWYCGDNGSPRSYGRVVTPFRAEKGSVYEGGIRVPGLIEWPAKIKKGRVSKVNGVTSDMLPTLCAWAGVEPPARPLDGISLAPLVEGKMNTRSKPIGFWSFNSRRATRDGAKPYLTAAQQQGTTPLVKFAGNIRTRNFRNYHQPPIEAEDFGGSRVWLDNRFKLVIPAKAGAAPELYDLQKEPAEETNLAEKHPDRTARMSRELRSWQSSVLNSLRERDYSDSWGKATDAVPEFYAASDVPESTVALTQYWAGVAAKAWGNFGPVEFWVVGKDVSAAKALDEKYCAVRKRKDPKYNVNHCAQRGHNFVQYAKEGQAGLNTRRNENELWSGFLITMAAKNPSPAEDDYKVVVMHEMFHVYQHAHIHSRNWAERRALTGGNAWWMEGGAEYMAQLLYSRQPGVRNDYLRDKMKHKLRSATKLREGESIRDIPYGRRGIIGYDLGAWFVAYVIHKTSEEAFRVGFYRDLNAKGFEGAFKKNFGKSSKALLGKFHNIFLKLPPEQQLKILPNK
;
A
#
# COMPACT_ATOMS: atom_id res chain seq x y z
N ASP A 1 -22.38 -11.49 -17.69
CA ASP A 1 -22.79 -12.82 -17.22
C ASP A 1 -21.72 -13.60 -16.47
N HIS A 2 -20.43 -13.23 -16.57
CA HIS A 2 -19.36 -13.83 -15.76
C HIS A 2 -18.78 -12.80 -14.79
N PHE A 3 -19.40 -12.63 -13.63
CA PHE A 3 -18.87 -11.76 -12.57
C PHE A 3 -18.66 -12.57 -11.28
N TYR A 4 -17.54 -12.32 -10.62
CA TYR A 4 -17.09 -13.11 -9.48
C TYR A 4 -16.86 -12.25 -8.24
N ALA A 5 -17.29 -12.75 -7.09
CA ALA A 5 -16.85 -12.25 -5.80
C ALA A 5 -15.38 -12.60 -5.58
N GLY A 6 -14.57 -11.69 -5.04
CA GLY A 6 -13.14 -11.90 -4.79
C GLY A 6 -12.83 -13.03 -3.80
N HIS A 7 -13.84 -13.56 -3.11
CA HIS A 7 -13.75 -14.71 -2.21
C HIS A 7 -15.13 -15.36 -2.02
N PRO A 8 -15.22 -16.64 -1.61
CA PRO A 8 -16.51 -17.26 -1.29
C PRO A 8 -17.15 -16.82 0.04
N SER A 9 -16.74 -15.68 0.61
CA SER A 9 -17.30 -15.15 1.86
C SER A 9 -17.23 -13.63 1.95
N CYS A 10 -18.05 -13.06 2.84
CA CYS A 10 -18.39 -11.64 2.86
C CYS A 10 -17.22 -10.67 3.17
N SER A 11 -16.59 -10.74 4.35
CA SER A 11 -15.51 -9.80 4.75
C SER A 11 -14.33 -9.80 3.76
N PRO A 12 -13.83 -10.97 3.31
CA PRO A 12 -12.79 -11.01 2.31
C PRO A 12 -13.19 -10.30 1.01
N THR A 13 -14.37 -10.58 0.43
CA THR A 13 -14.84 -9.91 -0.81
C THR A 13 -14.99 -8.40 -0.64
N ARG A 14 -15.50 -7.93 0.51
CA ARG A 14 -15.64 -6.50 0.81
C ARG A 14 -14.29 -5.78 0.78
N GLY A 15 -13.26 -6.40 1.38
CA GLY A 15 -11.90 -5.89 1.31
C GLY A 15 -11.35 -5.82 -0.12
N SER A 16 -11.75 -6.73 -1.02
CA SER A 16 -11.19 -6.78 -2.37
C SER A 16 -11.76 -5.67 -3.24
N VAL A 17 -13.03 -5.29 -3.02
CA VAL A 17 -13.63 -4.08 -3.60
C VAL A 17 -12.84 -2.84 -3.18
N LEU A 18 -12.55 -2.73 -1.88
CA LEU A 18 -11.89 -1.56 -1.33
C LEU A 18 -10.44 -1.42 -1.80
N THR A 19 -9.71 -2.52 -2.00
CA THR A 19 -8.24 -2.51 -2.17
C THR A 19 -7.76 -3.00 -3.53
N GLY A 20 -8.64 -3.54 -4.37
CA GLY A 20 -8.27 -4.13 -5.66
C GLY A 20 -7.39 -5.38 -5.57
N ARG A 21 -7.31 -5.98 -4.39
CA ARG A 21 -6.38 -7.06 -4.03
C ARG A 21 -7.14 -8.31 -3.59
N HIS A 22 -6.49 -9.46 -3.70
CA HIS A 22 -6.97 -10.72 -3.16
C HIS A 22 -6.87 -10.69 -1.62
N PRO A 23 -7.85 -11.25 -0.89
CA PRO A 23 -7.91 -11.14 0.58
C PRO A 23 -6.70 -11.58 1.37
N ASN A 24 -6.03 -12.63 0.89
CA ASN A 24 -4.81 -13.11 1.52
C ASN A 24 -3.67 -12.08 1.46
N ARG A 25 -3.67 -11.10 0.55
CA ARG A 25 -2.65 -10.03 0.52
C ARG A 25 -2.76 -9.05 1.68
N TYR A 26 -3.99 -8.81 2.14
CA TYR A 26 -4.30 -7.89 3.24
C TYR A 26 -4.71 -8.57 4.53
N GLY A 27 -4.67 -9.89 4.60
CA GLY A 27 -4.83 -10.66 5.84
C GLY A 27 -6.27 -10.79 6.33
N THR A 28 -7.28 -10.54 5.50
CA THR A 28 -8.69 -10.77 5.85
C THR A 28 -9.15 -12.09 5.25
N PHE A 29 -8.89 -13.19 5.96
CA PHE A 29 -9.09 -14.54 5.41
C PHE A 29 -10.53 -15.05 5.51
N ALA A 30 -11.32 -14.53 6.46
CA ALA A 30 -12.66 -15.00 6.74
C ALA A 30 -13.49 -13.91 7.46
N PRO A 31 -14.81 -14.09 7.64
CA PRO A 31 -15.61 -13.18 8.45
C PRO A 31 -15.05 -13.01 9.87
N GLY A 32 -15.02 -11.78 10.37
CA GLY A 32 -14.42 -11.45 11.68
C GLY A 32 -12.91 -11.22 11.62
N TYR A 33 -12.28 -11.19 10.45
CA TYR A 33 -10.96 -10.59 10.30
C TYR A 33 -11.10 -9.11 9.93
N SER A 34 -10.24 -8.26 10.51
CA SER A 34 -10.10 -6.87 10.10
C SER A 34 -9.20 -6.76 8.87
N LEU A 35 -9.29 -5.64 8.15
CA LEU A 35 -8.22 -5.20 7.26
C LEU A 35 -6.94 -4.92 8.05
N ARG A 36 -5.82 -4.79 7.32
CA ARG A 36 -4.62 -4.14 7.85
C ARG A 36 -4.83 -2.63 7.88
N PRO A 37 -4.45 -1.94 8.98
CA PRO A 37 -4.55 -0.48 9.06
C PRO A 37 -3.79 0.26 7.94
N GLN A 38 -2.74 -0.36 7.40
CA GLN A 38 -1.91 0.21 6.36
C GLN A 38 -2.48 0.03 4.94
N GLU A 39 -3.64 -0.60 4.76
CA GLU A 39 -4.22 -0.78 3.43
C GLU A 39 -4.67 0.53 2.79
N ILE A 40 -4.47 0.64 1.48
CA ILE A 40 -4.89 1.80 0.69
C ILE A 40 -6.18 1.42 -0.01
N THR A 41 -7.25 2.14 0.30
CA THR A 41 -8.57 1.87 -0.25
C THR A 41 -8.91 2.82 -1.39
N ILE A 42 -9.92 2.48 -2.20
CA ILE A 42 -10.44 3.36 -3.25
C ILE A 42 -10.93 4.70 -2.67
N ALA A 43 -11.51 4.72 -1.46
CA ALA A 43 -11.94 5.95 -0.82
C ALA A 43 -10.76 6.88 -0.49
N HIS A 44 -9.61 6.35 -0.06
CA HIS A 44 -8.39 7.16 0.13
C HIS A 44 -7.90 7.80 -1.17
N LEU A 45 -7.99 7.06 -2.28
CA LEU A 45 -7.52 7.52 -3.59
C LEU A 45 -8.45 8.61 -4.15
N LEU A 46 -9.75 8.37 -4.14
CA LEU A 46 -10.73 9.32 -4.67
C LEU A 46 -10.85 10.57 -3.78
N ALA A 47 -10.72 10.45 -2.46
CA ALA A 47 -10.70 11.60 -1.57
C ALA A 47 -9.58 12.59 -1.92
N LYS A 48 -8.39 12.09 -2.26
CA LYS A 48 -7.27 12.94 -2.73
C LYS A 48 -7.56 13.63 -4.06
N ALA A 49 -8.45 13.08 -4.87
CA ALA A 49 -8.91 13.65 -6.13
C ALA A 49 -10.16 14.55 -5.97
N GLY A 50 -10.52 14.90 -4.74
CA GLY A 50 -11.63 15.82 -4.46
C GLY A 50 -13.01 15.16 -4.32
N TYR A 51 -13.10 13.82 -4.33
CA TYR A 51 -14.37 13.14 -4.09
C TYR A 51 -14.77 13.20 -2.62
N LEU A 52 -16.04 13.49 -2.36
CA LEU A 52 -16.67 13.17 -1.10
C LEU A 52 -16.94 11.66 -1.04
N CYS A 53 -16.63 10.99 0.07
CA CYS A 53 -16.64 9.53 0.17
C CYS A 53 -17.52 9.10 1.34
N GLY A 54 -18.57 8.34 1.07
CA GLY A 54 -19.56 7.88 2.05
C GLY A 54 -19.66 6.35 2.09
N HIS A 55 -19.81 5.77 3.29
CA HIS A 55 -20.10 4.35 3.47
C HIS A 55 -21.39 4.11 4.27
N PHE A 56 -22.28 3.26 3.75
CA PHE A 56 -23.60 3.02 4.30
C PHE A 56 -23.88 1.52 4.45
N GLY A 57 -24.34 1.13 5.64
CA GLY A 57 -24.67 -0.25 5.95
C GLY A 57 -23.52 -1.08 6.53
N LYS A 58 -23.36 -2.32 6.09
CA LYS A 58 -22.55 -3.34 6.75
C LYS A 58 -21.09 -3.20 6.39
N TRP A 59 -20.25 -2.81 7.35
CA TRP A 59 -18.81 -2.63 7.14
C TRP A 59 -18.05 -3.97 7.11
N HIS A 60 -18.07 -4.71 8.22
CA HIS A 60 -17.60 -6.09 8.34
C HIS A 60 -16.14 -6.39 7.94
N VAL A 61 -15.28 -5.37 7.84
CA VAL A 61 -13.84 -5.49 7.61
C VAL A 61 -13.01 -4.84 8.72
N GLY A 62 -13.63 -4.70 9.90
CA GLY A 62 -13.12 -4.08 11.12
C GLY A 62 -14.27 -3.48 11.92
N PRO A 63 -14.04 -3.01 13.16
CA PRO A 63 -15.06 -2.27 13.91
C PRO A 63 -15.37 -0.88 13.31
N VAL A 64 -16.61 -0.42 13.43
CA VAL A 64 -17.06 0.91 12.97
C VAL A 64 -16.75 2.05 13.94
N LYS A 65 -16.42 1.74 15.21
CA LYS A 65 -16.16 2.75 16.23
C LYS A 65 -14.95 3.65 15.93
N LYS A 66 -14.99 4.88 16.42
CA LYS A 66 -13.97 5.92 16.15
C LYS A 66 -12.55 5.48 16.51
N SER A 67 -12.37 4.71 17.59
CA SER A 67 -11.04 4.28 18.06
C SER A 67 -10.42 3.14 17.27
N SER A 68 -11.15 2.51 16.34
CA SER A 68 -10.60 1.45 15.50
C SER A 68 -9.82 2.02 14.31
N PRO A 69 -8.54 1.64 14.10
CA PRO A 69 -7.78 2.03 12.91
C PRO A 69 -8.26 1.40 11.60
N THR A 70 -9.34 0.63 11.66
CA THR A 70 -9.96 -0.05 10.51
C THR A 70 -11.43 0.32 10.34
N ASN A 71 -11.91 1.37 11.00
CA ASN A 71 -13.24 1.92 10.75
C ASN A 71 -13.31 2.58 9.35
N PRO A 72 -14.50 2.90 8.83
CA PRO A 72 -14.62 3.54 7.52
C PRO A 72 -13.83 4.87 7.41
N ARG A 73 -13.79 5.71 8.46
CA ARG A 73 -13.01 6.96 8.42
C ARG A 73 -11.51 6.71 8.25
N ALA A 74 -10.94 5.77 8.99
CA ALA A 74 -9.55 5.34 8.85
C ALA A 74 -9.28 4.66 7.50
N MET A 75 -10.33 4.22 6.81
CA MET A 75 -10.30 3.67 5.46
C MET A 75 -10.69 4.68 4.38
N GLY A 76 -10.61 5.99 4.67
CA GLY A 76 -10.74 7.07 3.69
C GLY A 76 -12.15 7.61 3.47
N PHE A 77 -13.16 7.11 4.20
CA PHE A 77 -14.53 7.62 4.08
C PHE A 77 -14.75 8.87 4.95
N HIS A 78 -15.21 9.95 4.33
CA HIS A 78 -15.54 11.20 5.01
C HIS A 78 -16.78 11.02 5.90
N GLU A 79 -17.78 10.30 5.43
CA GLU A 79 -18.99 10.04 6.21
C GLU A 79 -19.33 8.55 6.22
N TYR A 80 -19.88 8.08 7.33
CA TYR A 80 -20.43 6.74 7.37
C TYR A 80 -21.56 6.57 8.37
N VAL A 81 -22.55 5.77 7.97
CA VAL A 81 -23.62 5.26 8.82
C VAL A 81 -23.57 3.76 8.68
N SER A 82 -22.99 3.07 9.66
CA SER A 82 -22.54 1.70 9.44
C SER A 82 -22.73 0.76 10.61
N HIS A 83 -22.83 -0.52 10.26
CA HIS A 83 -22.96 -1.63 11.17
C HIS A 83 -21.72 -2.53 11.11
N ASP A 84 -21.26 -3.07 12.24
CA ASP A 84 -20.09 -3.97 12.26
C ASP A 84 -20.33 -5.25 11.47
N ASN A 85 -21.59 -5.68 11.36
CA ASN A 85 -21.98 -6.94 10.73
C ASN A 85 -23.43 -6.86 10.19
N PHE A 86 -24.13 -7.99 10.06
CA PHE A 86 -25.52 -8.07 9.60
C PHE A 86 -26.49 -7.21 10.43
N TYR A 87 -27.53 -6.70 9.76
CA TYR A 87 -28.68 -5.99 10.29
C TYR A 87 -29.87 -6.22 9.33
N GLU A 88 -31.10 -6.01 9.82
CA GLU A 88 -32.31 -6.08 9.00
C GLU A 88 -33.28 -4.97 9.44
N MET A 89 -34.41 -5.31 10.06
CA MET A 89 -35.38 -4.36 10.63
C MET A 89 -34.79 -3.57 11.80
N ASP A 90 -35.16 -2.29 11.89
CA ASP A 90 -34.76 -1.37 12.94
C ASP A 90 -33.23 -1.37 13.21
N PRO A 91 -32.39 -1.15 12.18
CA PRO A 91 -30.95 -1.38 12.30
C PRO A 91 -30.27 -0.41 13.28
N PRO A 92 -29.41 -0.90 14.21
CA PRO A 92 -28.62 -0.05 15.10
C PRO A 92 -27.33 0.42 14.41
N PHE A 93 -27.34 1.62 13.83
CA PHE A 93 -26.18 2.14 13.10
C PHE A 93 -25.29 3.05 13.96
N SER A 94 -23.97 2.92 13.76
CA SER A 94 -23.00 3.92 14.21
C SER A 94 -22.82 4.98 13.13
N ARG A 95 -23.08 6.24 13.48
CA ARG A 95 -22.76 7.39 12.63
C ARG A 95 -21.38 7.92 12.99
N ASN A 96 -20.46 7.94 12.01
CA ASN A 96 -19.10 8.44 12.15
C ASN A 96 -18.34 7.91 13.40
N GLY A 97 -18.65 6.68 13.81
CA GLY A 97 -17.97 5.99 14.90
C GLY A 97 -18.46 6.33 16.29
N GLY A 98 -19.58 7.06 16.39
CA GLY A 98 -20.33 7.27 17.63
C GLY A 98 -21.06 6.01 18.10
N LEU A 99 -21.73 6.13 19.25
CA LEU A 99 -22.53 5.04 19.80
C LEU A 99 -23.65 4.63 18.81
N PRO A 100 -23.95 3.32 18.67
CA PRO A 100 -25.00 2.86 17.78
C PRO A 100 -26.38 3.37 18.21
N VAL A 101 -27.16 3.85 17.24
CA VAL A 101 -28.54 4.29 17.44
C VAL A 101 -29.44 3.48 16.52
N VAL A 102 -30.54 2.96 17.08
CA VAL A 102 -31.58 2.27 16.31
C VAL A 102 -32.32 3.27 15.44
N ILE A 103 -32.33 3.04 14.14
CA ILE A 103 -33.15 3.80 13.19
C ILE A 103 -34.33 2.93 12.80
N LYS A 104 -35.56 3.42 13.00
CA LYS A 104 -36.78 2.65 12.72
C LYS A 104 -37.01 2.48 11.22
N GLY A 105 -37.38 1.27 10.81
CA GLY A 105 -37.72 0.95 9.41
C GLY A 105 -37.09 -0.33 8.89
N GLU A 106 -37.33 -0.61 7.61
CA GLU A 106 -36.70 -1.72 6.89
C GLU A 106 -35.24 -1.36 6.56
N GLY A 107 -34.32 -2.31 6.74
CA GLY A 107 -32.88 -2.04 6.76
C GLY A 107 -32.33 -1.51 5.43
N SER A 108 -32.81 -2.02 4.30
CA SER A 108 -32.38 -1.57 2.97
C SER A 108 -32.87 -0.15 2.67
N GLU A 109 -34.14 0.16 2.98
CA GLU A 109 -34.73 1.49 2.84
C GLU A 109 -34.01 2.52 3.73
N VAL A 110 -33.80 2.20 5.01
CA VAL A 110 -33.05 3.07 5.94
C VAL A 110 -31.64 3.34 5.43
N THR A 111 -30.95 2.32 4.91
CA THR A 111 -29.59 2.47 4.38
C THR A 111 -29.55 3.39 3.16
N ILE A 112 -30.53 3.27 2.25
CA ILE A 112 -30.64 4.16 1.10
C ILE A 112 -31.01 5.58 1.52
N ASP A 113 -31.84 5.78 2.52
CA ASP A 113 -32.19 7.11 3.01
C ASP A 113 -30.98 7.87 3.54
N GLU A 114 -30.11 7.18 4.28
CA GLU A 114 -28.84 7.74 4.74
C GLU A 114 -27.87 8.00 3.58
N THR A 115 -27.87 7.12 2.57
CA THR A 115 -27.08 7.31 1.34
C THR A 115 -27.54 8.55 0.57
N LEU A 116 -28.86 8.75 0.45
CA LEU A 116 -29.45 9.89 -0.26
C LEU A 116 -29.15 11.21 0.43
N ARG A 117 -29.22 11.26 1.77
CA ARG A 117 -28.80 12.45 2.55
C ARG A 117 -27.37 12.87 2.20
N PHE A 118 -26.46 11.90 2.10
CA PHE A 118 -25.07 12.14 1.72
C PHE A 118 -24.92 12.61 0.26
N ILE A 119 -25.64 11.99 -0.69
CA ILE A 119 -25.58 12.39 -2.11
C ILE A 119 -26.14 13.81 -2.28
N GLU A 120 -27.21 14.15 -1.57
CA GLU A 120 -27.79 15.50 -1.59
C GLU A 120 -26.81 16.54 -1.02
N ASP A 121 -26.09 16.21 0.05
CA ASP A 121 -25.03 17.06 0.60
C ASP A 121 -23.84 17.21 -0.38
N ALA A 122 -23.38 16.12 -1.00
CA ALA A 122 -22.36 16.17 -2.03
C ALA A 122 -22.76 17.10 -3.19
N LYS A 123 -24.02 17.00 -3.65
CA LYS A 123 -24.58 17.89 -4.67
C LYS A 123 -24.59 19.35 -4.22
N LYS A 124 -25.02 19.65 -2.99
CA LYS A 124 -25.02 21.02 -2.45
C LYS A 124 -23.61 21.62 -2.39
N ARG A 125 -22.60 20.79 -2.18
CA ARG A 125 -21.18 21.17 -2.16
C ARG A 125 -20.52 21.18 -3.53
N GLU A 126 -21.26 20.82 -4.58
CA GLU A 126 -20.75 20.63 -5.94
C GLU A 126 -19.55 19.66 -6.01
N ALA A 127 -19.51 18.69 -5.09
CA ALA A 127 -18.43 17.73 -4.99
C ALA A 127 -18.78 16.44 -5.75
N PRO A 128 -17.84 15.84 -6.52
CA PRO A 128 -18.02 14.47 -7.00
C PRO A 128 -18.09 13.52 -5.80
N PHE A 129 -18.82 12.40 -5.93
CA PHE A 129 -19.04 11.50 -4.79
C PHE A 129 -18.74 10.04 -5.10
N LEU A 130 -18.26 9.34 -4.07
CA LEU A 130 -18.25 7.88 -3.96
C LEU A 130 -19.19 7.49 -2.82
N ALA A 131 -20.27 6.76 -3.12
CA ALA A 131 -21.14 6.17 -2.12
C ALA A 131 -21.02 4.64 -2.18
N VAL A 132 -20.55 4.03 -1.10
CA VAL A 132 -20.47 2.56 -0.96
C VAL A 132 -21.63 2.08 -0.10
N VAL A 133 -22.58 1.41 -0.73
CA VAL A 133 -23.79 0.88 -0.08
C VAL A 133 -23.69 -0.63 0.07
N TRP A 134 -23.69 -1.08 1.31
CA TRP A 134 -23.46 -2.47 1.68
C TRP A 134 -24.64 -2.98 2.51
N PHE A 135 -25.65 -3.51 1.82
CA PHE A 135 -26.88 -4.02 2.44
C PHE A 135 -26.62 -5.14 3.47
N GLY A 136 -27.51 -5.22 4.46
CA GLY A 136 -27.62 -6.35 5.39
C GLY A 136 -28.30 -7.54 4.71
N SER A 137 -29.40 -7.28 4.01
CA SER A 137 -30.19 -8.21 3.22
C SER A 137 -29.43 -8.72 1.96
N PRO A 138 -29.76 -9.91 1.43
CA PRO A 138 -30.65 -10.92 1.99
C PRO A 138 -29.87 -11.96 2.81
N HIS A 139 -29.22 -11.53 3.90
CA HIS A 139 -28.45 -12.41 4.76
C HIS A 139 -29.33 -12.87 5.94
N GLU A 140 -29.16 -14.11 6.39
CA GLU A 140 -29.93 -14.58 7.57
C GLU A 140 -29.52 -13.87 8.89
N PRO A 141 -30.41 -13.82 9.90
CA PRO A 141 -31.83 -14.24 9.90
C PRO A 141 -32.76 -13.34 9.07
N TYR A 142 -33.78 -13.92 8.43
CA TYR A 142 -34.63 -13.20 7.48
C TYR A 142 -35.84 -12.53 8.12
N SER A 143 -36.22 -11.34 7.65
CA SER A 143 -37.42 -10.60 8.07
C SER A 143 -38.02 -9.83 6.90
N GLY A 144 -39.33 -9.57 6.91
CA GLY A 144 -39.95 -8.79 5.84
C GLY A 144 -41.17 -8.03 6.32
N LEU A 145 -41.48 -6.94 5.62
CA LEU A 145 -42.74 -6.22 5.85
C LEU A 145 -43.92 -7.09 5.40
N ALA A 146 -45.07 -6.94 6.06
CA ALA A 146 -46.27 -7.72 5.74
C ALA A 146 -46.64 -7.65 4.24
N LYS A 147 -46.54 -6.46 3.63
CA LYS A 147 -46.78 -6.25 2.20
C LYS A 147 -45.82 -7.02 1.29
N ASP A 148 -44.56 -7.18 1.70
CA ASP A 148 -43.52 -7.84 0.91
C ASP A 148 -43.62 -9.36 1.03
N LEU A 149 -43.97 -9.82 2.23
CA LEU A 149 -44.23 -11.23 2.51
C LEU A 149 -45.44 -11.77 1.74
N ALA A 150 -46.50 -10.97 1.63
CA ALA A 150 -47.74 -11.34 0.94
C ALA A 150 -47.52 -11.70 -0.55
N LEU A 151 -46.52 -11.11 -1.20
CA LEU A 151 -46.17 -11.38 -2.60
C LEU A 151 -45.73 -12.83 -2.85
N TYR A 152 -45.37 -13.55 -1.78
CA TYR A 152 -44.81 -14.90 -1.85
C TYR A 152 -45.67 -15.93 -1.09
N ASP A 153 -46.93 -15.59 -0.80
CA ASP A 153 -47.89 -16.49 -0.14
C ASP A 153 -48.27 -17.70 -1.01
N ASN A 154 -48.03 -17.62 -2.33
CA ASN A 154 -48.32 -18.67 -3.30
C ASN A 154 -47.12 -19.60 -3.60
N LEU A 155 -46.00 -19.50 -2.86
CA LEU A 155 -44.87 -20.41 -3.05
C LEU A 155 -45.31 -21.88 -2.93
N PRO A 156 -44.75 -22.79 -3.75
CA PRO A 156 -45.11 -24.21 -3.77
C PRO A 156 -45.15 -24.81 -2.36
N LYS A 157 -46.24 -25.52 -2.04
CA LYS A 157 -46.45 -26.12 -0.72
C LYS A 157 -45.43 -27.23 -0.43
N GLU A 158 -44.97 -27.93 -1.45
CA GLU A 158 -43.90 -28.95 -1.38
C GLU A 158 -42.60 -28.43 -0.73
N TYR A 159 -42.30 -27.13 -0.85
CA TYR A 159 -41.14 -26.55 -0.17
C TYR A 159 -41.27 -26.58 1.36
N ALA A 160 -42.45 -26.80 1.92
CA ALA A 160 -42.63 -26.95 3.36
C ALA A 160 -42.17 -28.32 3.88
N GLU A 161 -42.11 -29.34 3.01
CA GLU A 161 -41.72 -30.72 3.37
C GLU A 161 -40.25 -30.80 3.80
N ARG A 162 -39.42 -29.87 3.32
CA ARG A 162 -38.01 -29.78 3.68
C ARG A 162 -37.79 -28.72 4.76
N LYS A 163 -37.05 -29.08 5.81
CA LYS A 163 -36.55 -28.11 6.81
C LYS A 163 -35.12 -27.65 6.49
N VAL A 164 -34.82 -26.40 6.82
CA VAL A 164 -33.47 -25.83 6.71
C VAL A 164 -33.03 -25.21 8.04
N ARG A 165 -31.72 -25.29 8.31
CA ARG A 165 -31.09 -24.69 9.49
C ARG A 165 -30.68 -23.25 9.20
N LEU A 166 -31.05 -22.33 10.09
CA LEU A 166 -30.74 -20.90 10.03
C LEU A 166 -30.62 -20.31 11.43
N THR A 167 -30.42 -19.00 11.53
CA THR A 167 -30.47 -18.27 12.82
C THR A 167 -31.90 -17.80 13.12
N SER A 168 -32.36 -17.88 14.37
CA SER A 168 -33.65 -17.32 14.82
C SER A 168 -33.53 -15.82 15.12
N ASN A 169 -34.51 -15.03 14.69
CA ASN A 169 -34.61 -13.61 15.08
C ASN A 169 -34.93 -13.40 16.56
N GLU A 170 -35.67 -14.33 17.17
CA GLU A 170 -36.11 -14.22 18.57
C GLU A 170 -34.99 -14.58 19.54
N THR A 171 -34.34 -15.72 19.30
CA THR A 171 -33.35 -16.28 20.23
C THR A 171 -31.91 -15.93 19.86
N GLY A 172 -31.65 -15.52 18.62
CA GLY A 172 -30.30 -15.30 18.09
C GLY A 172 -29.46 -16.58 17.94
N ARG A 173 -30.06 -17.76 18.14
CA ARG A 173 -29.43 -19.08 18.12
C ARG A 173 -29.87 -19.89 16.88
N PRO A 174 -29.16 -20.98 16.53
CA PRO A 174 -29.58 -21.86 15.44
C PRO A 174 -30.99 -22.44 15.67
N THR A 175 -31.81 -22.45 14.62
CA THR A 175 -33.14 -23.06 14.59
C THR A 175 -33.34 -23.81 13.27
N GLN A 176 -34.41 -24.61 13.18
CA GLN A 176 -34.86 -25.25 11.94
C GLN A 176 -36.28 -24.79 11.60
N ARG A 177 -36.49 -24.39 10.35
CA ARG A 177 -37.79 -23.94 9.84
C ARG A 177 -38.10 -24.60 8.49
N PRO A 178 -39.40 -24.72 8.12
CA PRO A 178 -39.79 -25.13 6.77
C PRO A 178 -39.12 -24.23 5.72
N LEU A 179 -38.61 -24.82 4.65
CA LEU A 179 -37.91 -24.09 3.58
C LEU A 179 -38.85 -23.08 2.93
N ARG A 180 -40.13 -23.41 2.75
CA ARG A 180 -41.15 -22.48 2.23
C ARG A 180 -41.19 -21.15 2.98
N ASP A 181 -41.24 -21.19 4.31
CA ASP A 181 -41.32 -19.98 5.13
C ASP A 181 -40.03 -19.15 5.03
N VAL A 182 -38.89 -19.84 5.01
CA VAL A 182 -37.57 -19.22 4.84
C VAL A 182 -37.41 -18.57 3.47
N LEU A 183 -37.94 -19.19 2.40
CA LEU A 183 -37.95 -18.63 1.05
C LEU A 183 -38.86 -17.40 0.96
N ARG A 184 -40.05 -17.47 1.58
CA ARG A 184 -40.99 -16.35 1.63
C ARG A 184 -40.34 -15.09 2.23
N GLU A 185 -39.68 -15.23 3.37
CA GLU A 185 -38.97 -14.12 4.03
C GLU A 185 -37.78 -13.63 3.22
N ARG A 186 -36.95 -14.55 2.71
CA ARG A 186 -35.79 -14.20 1.88
C ARG A 186 -36.18 -13.46 0.61
N TYR A 187 -37.25 -13.86 -0.06
CA TYR A 187 -37.72 -13.19 -1.27
C TYR A 187 -38.36 -11.83 -0.96
N ALA A 188 -39.04 -11.70 0.18
CA ALA A 188 -39.52 -10.41 0.68
C ALA A 188 -38.36 -9.43 0.92
N GLU A 189 -37.25 -9.87 1.52
CA GLU A 189 -36.04 -9.04 1.67
C GLU A 189 -35.44 -8.60 0.34
N ILE A 190 -35.39 -9.51 -0.65
CA ILE A 190 -34.90 -9.17 -1.99
C ILE A 190 -35.80 -8.11 -2.63
N THR A 191 -37.13 -8.21 -2.45
CA THR A 191 -38.08 -7.20 -2.91
C THR A 191 -37.87 -5.85 -2.23
N ALA A 192 -37.67 -5.84 -0.91
CA ALA A 192 -37.40 -4.61 -0.17
C ALA A 192 -36.09 -3.95 -0.62
N MET A 193 -35.02 -4.74 -0.80
CA MET A 193 -33.75 -4.27 -1.34
C MET A 193 -33.90 -3.70 -2.77
N ASP A 194 -34.63 -4.39 -3.65
CA ASP A 194 -34.91 -3.89 -5.02
C ASP A 194 -35.68 -2.57 -5.00
N ARG A 195 -36.72 -2.48 -4.17
CA ARG A 195 -37.48 -1.23 -3.97
C ARG A 195 -36.58 -0.09 -3.46
N ALA A 196 -35.68 -0.36 -2.51
CA ALA A 196 -34.73 0.63 -2.01
C ALA A 196 -33.75 1.09 -3.10
N ILE A 197 -33.25 0.19 -3.94
CA ILE A 197 -32.43 0.54 -5.11
C ILE A 197 -33.24 1.38 -6.11
N GLY A 198 -34.51 1.04 -6.33
CA GLY A 198 -35.44 1.84 -7.13
C GLY A 198 -35.58 3.27 -6.61
N LYS A 199 -35.74 3.44 -5.29
CA LYS A 199 -35.77 4.76 -4.63
C LYS A 199 -34.49 5.57 -4.90
N LEU A 200 -33.31 4.96 -4.77
CA LEU A 200 -32.04 5.62 -5.11
C LEU A 200 -32.00 6.08 -6.58
N ARG A 201 -32.40 5.21 -7.50
CA ARG A 201 -32.38 5.52 -8.95
C ARG A 201 -33.34 6.65 -9.31
N ILE A 202 -34.55 6.66 -8.75
CA ILE A 202 -35.53 7.74 -8.93
C ILE A 202 -34.96 9.05 -8.41
N ARG A 203 -34.41 9.05 -7.19
CA ARG A 203 -33.88 10.27 -6.58
C ARG A 203 -32.66 10.83 -7.34
N LEU A 204 -31.78 9.98 -7.87
CA LEU A 204 -30.69 10.41 -8.75
C LEU A 204 -31.21 11.11 -10.03
N ALA A 205 -32.35 10.67 -10.57
CA ALA A 205 -32.98 11.32 -11.72
C ALA A 205 -33.59 12.68 -11.34
N GLU A 206 -34.34 12.76 -10.23
CA GLU A 206 -34.89 14.02 -9.71
C GLU A 206 -33.81 15.05 -9.39
N LEU A 207 -32.63 14.59 -8.94
CA LEU A 207 -31.48 15.44 -8.68
C LEU A 207 -30.66 15.76 -9.94
N ASN A 208 -31.06 15.30 -11.14
CA ASN A 208 -30.29 15.46 -12.38
C ASN A 208 -28.84 14.92 -12.29
N LEU A 209 -28.62 13.90 -11.45
CA LEU A 209 -27.30 13.27 -11.27
C LEU A 209 -27.18 11.95 -12.04
N ARG A 210 -28.31 11.36 -12.45
CA ARG A 210 -28.38 10.00 -13.02
C ARG A 210 -27.45 9.79 -14.20
N ASP A 211 -27.37 10.72 -15.16
CA ASP A 211 -26.53 10.54 -16.34
C ASP A 211 -25.04 10.53 -16.01
N ASN A 212 -24.64 11.32 -15.01
CA ASN A 212 -23.25 11.46 -14.56
C ASN A 212 -22.92 10.56 -13.35
N THR A 213 -23.74 9.55 -13.06
CA THR A 213 -23.50 8.59 -11.98
C THR A 213 -23.31 7.19 -12.55
N VAL A 214 -22.24 6.51 -12.12
CA VAL A 214 -22.07 5.08 -12.38
C VAL A 214 -22.65 4.30 -11.20
N LEU A 215 -23.68 3.50 -11.45
CA LEU A 215 -24.25 2.58 -10.47
C LEU A 215 -23.72 1.18 -10.76
N TRP A 216 -23.05 0.57 -9.78
CA TRP A 216 -22.56 -0.79 -9.85
C TRP A 216 -23.19 -1.64 -8.72
N TYR A 217 -23.71 -2.80 -9.10
CA TYR A 217 -24.30 -3.78 -8.19
C TYR A 217 -23.61 -5.13 -8.35
N CYS A 218 -23.29 -5.79 -7.22
CA CYS A 218 -22.88 -7.18 -7.20
C CYS A 218 -23.23 -7.89 -5.88
N GLY A 219 -23.22 -9.23 -5.91
CA GLY A 219 -23.22 -10.04 -4.68
C GLY A 219 -21.83 -10.13 -4.04
N ASP A 220 -21.75 -10.39 -2.72
CA ASP A 220 -20.46 -10.55 -2.00
C ASP A 220 -19.95 -11.99 -1.91
N ASN A 221 -20.80 -12.97 -2.25
CA ASN A 221 -20.53 -14.40 -2.33
C ASN A 221 -21.75 -15.12 -2.92
N GLY A 222 -21.60 -16.39 -3.25
CA GLY A 222 -22.68 -17.25 -3.74
C GLY A 222 -23.82 -17.49 -2.75
N SER A 223 -24.80 -18.29 -3.18
CA SER A 223 -26.03 -18.57 -2.44
C SER A 223 -25.75 -19.32 -1.12
N PRO A 224 -26.52 -19.11 -0.04
CA PRO A 224 -26.36 -19.89 1.19
C PRO A 224 -26.91 -21.32 1.01
N ARG A 225 -26.47 -22.25 1.87
CA ARG A 225 -26.94 -23.64 1.90
C ARG A 225 -28.46 -23.79 2.02
N SER A 226 -29.11 -22.87 2.73
CA SER A 226 -30.56 -22.84 2.89
C SER A 226 -31.30 -22.55 1.57
N TYR A 227 -30.62 -22.01 0.56
CA TYR A 227 -31.17 -21.65 -0.74
C TYR A 227 -30.60 -22.49 -1.91
N GLY A 228 -29.32 -22.87 -1.84
CA GLY A 228 -28.49 -23.37 -2.94
C GLY A 228 -28.90 -24.67 -3.62
N ARG A 229 -30.10 -25.21 -3.38
CA ARG A 229 -30.64 -26.38 -4.08
C ARG A 229 -31.99 -26.14 -4.75
N VAL A 230 -32.52 -24.91 -4.71
CA VAL A 230 -33.84 -24.60 -5.27
C VAL A 230 -33.73 -24.08 -6.71
N VAL A 231 -32.67 -23.31 -7.06
CA VAL A 231 -32.63 -22.55 -8.34
C VAL A 231 -31.25 -22.41 -9.01
N THR A 232 -30.13 -22.89 -8.44
CA THR A 232 -28.80 -22.64 -9.03
C THR A 232 -28.31 -23.82 -9.89
N PRO A 233 -27.90 -23.59 -11.16
CA PRO A 233 -27.26 -24.61 -11.98
C PRO A 233 -25.77 -24.79 -11.65
N PHE A 234 -25.21 -23.95 -10.77
CA PHE A 234 -23.79 -23.95 -10.44
C PHE A 234 -23.46 -24.89 -9.27
N ARG A 235 -22.30 -25.55 -9.32
CA ARG A 235 -21.83 -26.46 -8.28
C ARG A 235 -21.49 -25.73 -6.98
N ALA A 236 -21.88 -26.38 -5.88
CA ALA A 236 -21.68 -25.94 -4.50
C ALA A 236 -22.34 -24.59 -4.18
N GLU A 237 -21.94 -23.99 -3.06
CA GLU A 237 -22.59 -22.81 -2.50
C GLU A 237 -21.57 -21.93 -1.73
N LYS A 238 -22.06 -20.87 -1.08
CA LYS A 238 -21.27 -19.97 -0.22
C LYS A 238 -20.28 -20.73 0.67
N GLY A 239 -19.02 -20.30 0.66
CA GLY A 239 -17.89 -20.95 1.34
C GLY A 239 -17.04 -21.83 0.43
N SER A 240 -17.46 -22.07 -0.81
CA SER A 240 -16.77 -22.89 -1.81
C SER A 240 -16.15 -22.07 -2.94
N VAL A 241 -15.01 -22.52 -3.48
CA VAL A 241 -14.35 -21.88 -4.66
C VAL A 241 -14.96 -22.30 -6.01
N TYR A 242 -15.91 -23.23 -6.01
CA TYR A 242 -16.72 -23.59 -7.18
C TYR A 242 -17.71 -22.47 -7.56
N GLU A 243 -18.26 -22.50 -8.78
CA GLU A 243 -19.07 -21.42 -9.37
C GLU A 243 -20.20 -20.99 -8.43
N GLY A 244 -20.90 -21.91 -7.77
CA GLY A 244 -22.03 -21.59 -6.88
C GLY A 244 -21.63 -20.85 -5.60
N GLY A 245 -20.34 -20.79 -5.28
CA GLY A 245 -19.81 -20.04 -4.13
C GLY A 245 -19.17 -18.69 -4.48
N ILE A 246 -18.70 -18.49 -5.72
CA ILE A 246 -17.97 -17.27 -6.13
C ILE A 246 -18.61 -16.51 -7.30
N ARG A 247 -19.39 -17.15 -8.18
CA ARG A 247 -20.09 -16.46 -9.26
C ARG A 247 -21.31 -15.74 -8.68
N VAL A 248 -21.43 -14.46 -8.98
CA VAL A 248 -22.45 -13.57 -8.41
C VAL A 248 -23.02 -12.66 -9.50
N PRO A 249 -24.21 -12.08 -9.30
CA PRO A 249 -24.69 -11.01 -10.17
C PRO A 249 -23.67 -9.87 -10.22
N GLY A 250 -23.53 -9.26 -11.40
CA GLY A 250 -22.70 -8.08 -11.62
C GLY A 250 -23.34 -7.19 -12.68
N LEU A 251 -23.81 -6.01 -12.28
CA LEU A 251 -24.51 -5.05 -13.14
C LEU A 251 -23.84 -3.68 -13.05
N ILE A 252 -23.70 -3.01 -14.18
CA ILE A 252 -23.21 -1.62 -14.27
C ILE A 252 -24.20 -0.81 -15.10
N GLU A 253 -24.73 0.27 -14.52
CA GLU A 253 -25.55 1.28 -15.18
C GLU A 253 -24.75 2.59 -15.23
N TRP A 254 -24.60 3.17 -16.43
CA TRP A 254 -24.03 4.50 -16.61
C TRP A 254 -24.70 5.16 -17.82
N PRO A 255 -25.82 5.87 -17.65
CA PRO A 255 -26.66 6.30 -18.78
C PRO A 255 -25.96 7.24 -19.77
N ALA A 256 -24.97 8.04 -19.34
CA ALA A 256 -24.16 8.84 -20.27
C ALA A 256 -23.31 7.99 -21.22
N LYS A 257 -22.82 6.80 -20.82
CA LYS A 257 -21.92 5.97 -21.63
C LYS A 257 -22.52 4.65 -22.13
N ILE A 258 -23.46 4.06 -21.41
CA ILE A 258 -24.12 2.79 -21.75
C ILE A 258 -25.53 3.10 -22.26
N LYS A 259 -25.66 3.35 -23.57
CA LYS A 259 -26.95 3.72 -24.20
C LYS A 259 -27.87 2.53 -24.50
N LYS A 260 -27.31 1.34 -24.66
CA LYS A 260 -28.06 0.09 -24.90
C LYS A 260 -27.58 -0.98 -23.92
N GLY A 261 -28.54 -1.63 -23.25
CA GLY A 261 -28.25 -2.77 -22.38
C GLY A 261 -27.56 -3.88 -23.16
N ARG A 262 -26.54 -4.51 -22.57
CA ARG A 262 -25.79 -5.60 -23.19
C ARG A 262 -25.27 -6.57 -22.14
N VAL A 263 -25.03 -7.80 -22.56
CA VAL A 263 -24.43 -8.85 -21.73
C VAL A 263 -22.98 -9.07 -22.17
N SER A 264 -22.05 -9.00 -21.22
CA SER A 264 -20.64 -9.35 -21.44
C SER A 264 -20.35 -10.78 -21.01
N LYS A 265 -19.57 -11.50 -21.82
CA LYS A 265 -18.98 -12.80 -21.47
C LYS A 265 -17.59 -12.69 -20.83
N VAL A 266 -17.00 -11.50 -20.74
CA VAL A 266 -15.70 -11.28 -20.10
C VAL A 266 -15.80 -11.54 -18.59
N ASN A 267 -14.85 -12.31 -18.06
CA ASN A 267 -14.73 -12.58 -16.63
C ASN A 267 -14.32 -11.32 -15.86
N GLY A 268 -15.22 -10.81 -15.02
CA GLY A 268 -14.97 -9.72 -14.06
C GLY A 268 -14.93 -10.23 -12.62
N VAL A 269 -14.21 -9.56 -11.75
CA VAL A 269 -14.11 -9.88 -10.32
C VAL A 269 -14.16 -8.61 -9.49
N THR A 270 -14.66 -8.66 -8.25
CA THR A 270 -14.77 -7.47 -7.39
C THR A 270 -13.45 -6.71 -7.17
N SER A 271 -12.29 -7.37 -7.23
CA SER A 271 -10.98 -6.69 -7.16
C SER A 271 -10.69 -5.80 -8.38
N ASP A 272 -11.41 -5.94 -9.47
CA ASP A 272 -11.29 -5.07 -10.64
C ASP A 272 -11.82 -3.66 -10.38
N MET A 273 -12.65 -3.46 -9.35
CA MET A 273 -13.34 -2.19 -9.17
C MET A 273 -12.42 -1.06 -8.73
N LEU A 274 -11.42 -1.30 -7.88
CA LEU A 274 -10.45 -0.24 -7.56
C LEU A 274 -9.75 0.31 -8.81
N PRO A 275 -9.06 -0.50 -9.65
CA PRO A 275 -8.41 0.04 -10.84
C PRO A 275 -9.40 0.59 -11.88
N THR A 276 -10.63 0.08 -11.93
CA THR A 276 -11.69 0.63 -12.79
C THR A 276 -12.11 2.03 -12.35
N LEU A 277 -12.37 2.23 -11.06
CA LEU A 277 -12.77 3.51 -10.49
C LEU A 277 -11.62 4.53 -10.56
N CYS A 278 -10.38 4.10 -10.30
CA CYS A 278 -9.18 4.91 -10.56
C CYS A 278 -9.12 5.41 -12.01
N ALA A 279 -9.33 4.52 -12.98
CA ALA A 279 -9.31 4.89 -14.40
C ALA A 279 -10.41 5.89 -14.78
N TRP A 280 -11.64 5.72 -14.27
CA TRP A 280 -12.73 6.67 -14.54
C TRP A 280 -12.54 8.03 -13.85
N ALA A 281 -11.91 8.04 -12.67
CA ALA A 281 -11.63 9.26 -11.93
C ALA A 281 -10.33 9.96 -12.35
N GLY A 282 -9.51 9.36 -13.22
CA GLY A 282 -8.20 9.90 -13.60
C GLY A 282 -7.17 9.88 -12.47
N VAL A 283 -7.24 8.87 -11.59
CA VAL A 283 -6.36 8.72 -10.42
C VAL A 283 -5.47 7.50 -10.59
N GLU A 284 -4.20 7.63 -10.23
CA GLU A 284 -3.27 6.50 -10.25
C GLU A 284 -3.62 5.44 -9.18
N PRO A 285 -3.57 4.14 -9.53
CA PRO A 285 -3.71 3.07 -8.55
C PRO A 285 -2.55 3.07 -7.54
N PRO A 286 -2.70 2.42 -6.37
CA PRO A 286 -1.63 2.37 -5.39
C PRO A 286 -0.43 1.61 -5.95
N ALA A 287 0.79 2.03 -5.56
CA ALA A 287 2.04 1.35 -5.89
C ALA A 287 2.22 0.04 -5.10
N ARG A 288 1.25 -0.87 -5.24
CA ARG A 288 1.19 -2.20 -4.64
C ARG A 288 0.69 -3.21 -5.66
N PRO A 289 1.07 -4.49 -5.58
CA PRO A 289 0.49 -5.55 -6.40
C PRO A 289 -1.05 -5.52 -6.35
N LEU A 290 -1.71 -5.35 -7.50
CA LEU A 290 -3.15 -5.50 -7.65
C LEU A 290 -3.47 -6.83 -8.34
N ASP A 291 -4.57 -7.45 -7.94
CA ASP A 291 -5.09 -8.64 -8.63
C ASP A 291 -6.17 -8.27 -9.66
N GLY A 292 -6.85 -7.14 -9.43
CA GLY A 292 -7.80 -6.58 -10.40
C GLY A 292 -7.13 -5.95 -11.62
N ILE A 293 -7.92 -5.85 -12.69
CA ILE A 293 -7.62 -5.00 -13.85
C ILE A 293 -8.73 -3.96 -14.03
N SER A 294 -8.48 -2.89 -14.77
CA SER A 294 -9.54 -1.95 -15.11
C SER A 294 -10.52 -2.58 -16.11
N LEU A 295 -11.83 -2.53 -15.79
CA LEU A 295 -12.94 -2.87 -16.67
C LEU A 295 -13.45 -1.65 -17.45
N ALA A 296 -12.80 -0.50 -17.36
CA ALA A 296 -13.18 0.68 -18.15
C ALA A 296 -13.23 0.37 -19.66
N PRO A 297 -12.25 -0.35 -20.26
CA PRO A 297 -12.33 -0.73 -21.67
C PRO A 297 -13.49 -1.68 -21.98
N LEU A 298 -13.94 -2.48 -21.01
CA LEU A 298 -15.12 -3.34 -21.17
C LEU A 298 -16.41 -2.51 -21.26
N VAL A 299 -16.54 -1.48 -20.41
CA VAL A 299 -17.65 -0.53 -20.46
C VAL A 299 -17.64 0.31 -21.73
N GLU A 300 -16.47 0.54 -22.32
CA GLU A 300 -16.31 1.20 -23.62
C GLU A 300 -16.52 0.29 -24.84
N GLY A 301 -16.71 -1.02 -24.63
CA GLY A 301 -16.85 -1.98 -25.73
C GLY A 301 -15.55 -2.35 -26.44
N LYS A 302 -14.40 -2.07 -25.82
CA LYS A 302 -13.04 -2.30 -26.34
C LYS A 302 -12.34 -3.52 -25.72
N MET A 303 -13.06 -4.33 -24.95
CA MET A 303 -12.51 -5.52 -24.29
C MET A 303 -13.41 -6.72 -24.52
N ASN A 304 -12.90 -7.72 -25.26
CA ASN A 304 -13.55 -9.01 -25.49
C ASN A 304 -12.91 -10.15 -24.67
N THR A 305 -11.70 -9.92 -24.15
CA THR A 305 -10.96 -10.86 -23.30
C THR A 305 -10.24 -10.10 -22.21
N ARG A 306 -10.16 -10.71 -21.03
CA ARG A 306 -9.37 -10.21 -19.91
C ARG A 306 -7.88 -10.47 -20.15
N SER A 307 -7.02 -9.52 -19.76
CA SER A 307 -5.57 -9.58 -19.97
C SER A 307 -4.79 -10.43 -18.97
N LYS A 308 -5.38 -10.77 -17.82
CA LYS A 308 -4.75 -11.56 -16.74
C LYS A 308 -5.74 -12.55 -16.14
N PRO A 309 -5.37 -13.80 -15.81
CA PRO A 309 -6.27 -14.72 -15.10
C PRO A 309 -6.67 -14.20 -13.70
N ILE A 310 -7.69 -14.82 -13.11
CA ILE A 310 -8.21 -14.52 -11.77
C ILE A 310 -7.83 -15.65 -10.83
N GLY A 311 -7.19 -15.32 -9.71
CA GLY A 311 -6.89 -16.27 -8.64
C GLY A 311 -7.92 -16.21 -7.51
N PHE A 312 -8.40 -17.37 -7.05
CA PHE A 312 -9.19 -17.48 -5.82
C PHE A 312 -8.48 -18.41 -4.85
N TRP A 313 -8.47 -18.07 -3.57
CA TRP A 313 -7.76 -18.88 -2.59
C TRP A 313 -8.31 -18.80 -1.18
N SER A 314 -8.94 -19.89 -0.75
CA SER A 314 -9.33 -20.14 0.64
C SER A 314 -8.10 -20.58 1.46
N PHE A 315 -7.36 -19.60 1.98
CA PHE A 315 -6.11 -19.80 2.72
C PHE A 315 -6.30 -20.44 4.09
N ASN A 316 -5.38 -21.34 4.45
CA ASN A 316 -5.35 -21.93 5.78
C ASN A 316 -4.60 -21.01 6.76
N SER A 317 -5.33 -20.08 7.39
CA SER A 317 -4.74 -19.10 8.31
C SER A 317 -4.34 -19.65 9.69
N ARG A 318 -4.38 -20.98 9.92
CA ARG A 318 -4.13 -21.55 11.25
C ARG A 318 -2.78 -21.13 11.82
N ARG A 319 -1.70 -21.18 11.02
CA ARG A 319 -0.36 -20.75 11.43
C ARG A 319 -0.31 -19.29 11.88
N ALA A 320 -1.03 -18.42 11.19
CA ALA A 320 -1.11 -16.99 11.50
C ALA A 320 -1.88 -16.69 12.79
N THR A 321 -2.64 -17.64 13.32
CA THR A 321 -3.52 -17.46 14.48
C THR A 321 -3.27 -18.46 15.60
N ARG A 322 -2.09 -19.11 15.65
CA ARG A 322 -1.66 -19.98 16.75
C ARG A 322 -1.27 -19.16 17.99
N ASP A 323 -1.10 -19.83 19.12
CA ASP A 323 -0.62 -19.20 20.35
C ASP A 323 0.71 -18.49 20.12
N GLY A 324 0.81 -17.25 20.61
CA GLY A 324 1.92 -16.34 20.33
C GLY A 324 1.79 -15.51 19.05
N ALA A 325 0.69 -15.64 18.29
CA ALA A 325 0.43 -14.79 17.12
C ALA A 325 0.40 -13.30 17.51
N LYS A 326 1.19 -12.48 16.79
CA LYS A 326 1.27 -11.04 17.01
C LYS A 326 0.15 -10.32 16.27
N PRO A 327 -0.81 -9.68 16.96
CA PRO A 327 -1.85 -8.91 16.29
C PRO A 327 -1.34 -7.56 15.79
N TYR A 328 -1.95 -7.01 14.74
CA TYR A 328 -1.68 -5.61 14.31
C TYR A 328 -2.37 -4.60 15.23
N LEU A 329 -3.51 -4.99 15.79
CA LEU A 329 -4.40 -4.13 16.57
C LEU A 329 -4.65 -4.74 17.95
N THR A 330 -4.79 -3.89 18.97
CA THR A 330 -5.15 -4.34 20.31
C THR A 330 -6.55 -4.93 20.34
N ALA A 331 -6.85 -5.78 21.33
CA ALA A 331 -8.19 -6.33 21.52
C ALA A 331 -9.26 -5.22 21.63
N ALA A 332 -8.93 -4.14 22.34
CA ALA A 332 -9.80 -2.97 22.47
C ALA A 332 -10.10 -2.32 21.10
N GLN A 333 -9.12 -2.21 20.20
CA GLN A 333 -9.33 -1.66 18.86
C GLN A 333 -10.15 -2.57 17.93
N GLN A 334 -10.24 -3.87 18.24
CA GLN A 334 -10.96 -4.87 17.45
C GLN A 334 -12.33 -5.27 18.02
N GLN A 335 -12.72 -4.72 19.17
CA GLN A 335 -14.03 -4.96 19.76
C GLN A 335 -15.12 -4.22 18.98
N GLY A 336 -16.14 -4.96 18.53
CA GLY A 336 -17.34 -4.42 17.89
C GLY A 336 -18.23 -3.67 18.88
N THR A 337 -19.11 -2.83 18.35
CA THR A 337 -19.98 -1.95 19.13
C THR A 337 -21.44 -2.06 18.74
N THR A 338 -21.77 -2.43 17.50
CA THR A 338 -23.16 -2.48 17.05
C THR A 338 -23.82 -3.78 17.50
N PRO A 339 -24.99 -3.71 18.19
CA PRO A 339 -25.71 -4.89 18.66
C PRO A 339 -26.14 -5.81 17.51
N LEU A 340 -26.12 -7.12 17.76
CA LEU A 340 -26.58 -8.14 16.84
C LEU A 340 -27.73 -8.94 17.44
N VAL A 341 -28.69 -9.27 16.58
CA VAL A 341 -29.70 -10.30 16.87
C VAL A 341 -29.00 -11.66 17.01
N LYS A 342 -28.06 -11.97 16.10
CA LYS A 342 -27.28 -13.21 16.12
C LYS A 342 -26.16 -13.16 17.16
N PHE A 343 -26.07 -14.21 17.98
CA PHE A 343 -24.93 -14.40 18.88
C PHE A 343 -23.64 -14.71 18.09
N ALA A 344 -22.54 -14.05 18.48
CA ALA A 344 -21.19 -14.39 18.04
C ALA A 344 -20.43 -14.96 19.24
N GLY A 345 -20.56 -16.27 19.48
CA GLY A 345 -20.16 -16.85 20.77
C GLY A 345 -21.14 -16.40 21.85
N ASN A 346 -20.62 -15.81 22.93
CA ASN A 346 -21.44 -15.36 24.07
C ASN A 346 -21.80 -13.86 24.03
N ILE A 347 -21.44 -13.15 22.95
CA ILE A 347 -21.69 -11.71 22.81
C ILE A 347 -22.70 -11.42 21.69
N ARG A 348 -23.47 -10.34 21.86
CA ARG A 348 -24.39 -9.78 20.86
C ARG A 348 -23.74 -8.66 20.05
N THR A 349 -22.49 -8.84 19.66
CA THR A 349 -21.78 -7.98 18.69
C THR A 349 -20.68 -8.79 18.02
N ARG A 350 -19.95 -8.24 17.05
CA ARG A 350 -18.86 -8.93 16.34
C ARG A 350 -17.51 -8.33 16.73
N ASN A 351 -16.70 -9.10 17.44
CA ASN A 351 -15.28 -8.77 17.58
C ASN A 351 -14.50 -9.25 16.35
N PHE A 352 -13.38 -8.58 16.11
CA PHE A 352 -12.51 -8.83 14.98
C PHE A 352 -11.12 -9.28 15.42
N ARG A 353 -10.33 -9.75 14.46
CA ARG A 353 -8.93 -10.12 14.64
C ARG A 353 -8.10 -9.84 13.40
N ASN A 354 -6.81 -9.62 13.58
CA ASN A 354 -5.82 -9.55 12.50
C ASN A 354 -4.45 -9.87 13.08
N TYR A 355 -3.58 -10.52 12.29
CA TYR A 355 -2.29 -11.01 12.78
C TYR A 355 -1.22 -10.91 11.70
N HIS A 356 0.01 -10.66 12.14
CA HIS A 356 1.19 -10.77 11.31
C HIS A 356 1.40 -12.24 10.90
N GLN A 357 1.64 -12.48 9.62
CA GLN A 357 1.94 -13.82 9.11
C GLN A 357 3.34 -14.25 9.56
N PRO A 358 3.56 -15.45 10.13
CA PRO A 358 4.91 -15.98 10.40
C PRO A 358 5.69 -16.25 9.09
N PRO A 359 7.00 -16.62 9.14
CA PRO A 359 7.72 -17.05 7.93
C PRO A 359 6.92 -18.06 7.09
N ILE A 360 7.01 -17.93 5.77
CA ILE A 360 6.25 -18.76 4.83
C ILE A 360 6.84 -20.17 4.79
N GLU A 361 5.98 -21.18 4.93
CA GLU A 361 6.33 -22.59 4.80
C GLU A 361 5.57 -23.27 3.65
N ALA A 362 5.89 -24.53 3.37
CA ALA A 362 5.30 -25.27 2.24
C ALA A 362 3.78 -25.44 2.40
N GLU A 363 3.32 -25.63 3.64
CA GLU A 363 1.91 -25.82 4.00
C GLU A 363 1.08 -24.55 3.79
N ASP A 364 1.72 -23.37 3.81
CA ASP A 364 1.06 -22.09 3.55
C ASP A 364 0.58 -21.98 2.10
N PHE A 365 0.97 -22.87 1.19
CA PHE A 365 0.44 -22.94 -0.18
C PHE A 365 -0.83 -23.82 -0.31
N GLY A 366 -1.26 -24.45 0.78
CA GLY A 366 -2.43 -25.32 0.83
C GLY A 366 -3.77 -24.57 0.83
N GLY A 367 -4.86 -25.28 1.14
CA GLY A 367 -6.22 -24.74 1.03
C GLY A 367 -6.78 -24.85 -0.39
N SER A 368 -8.08 -24.59 -0.57
CA SER A 368 -8.72 -24.66 -1.89
C SER A 368 -8.34 -23.44 -2.71
N ARG A 369 -7.87 -23.66 -3.94
CA ARG A 369 -7.25 -22.61 -4.77
C ARG A 369 -7.60 -22.80 -6.23
N VAL A 370 -7.78 -21.68 -6.93
CA VAL A 370 -8.28 -21.65 -8.30
C VAL A 370 -7.46 -20.70 -9.13
N TRP A 371 -7.27 -21.08 -10.40
CA TRP A 371 -6.77 -20.20 -11.46
C TRP A 371 -7.77 -20.20 -12.62
N LEU A 372 -8.41 -19.06 -12.85
CA LEU A 372 -9.46 -18.88 -13.86
C LEU A 372 -8.95 -18.00 -14.99
N ASP A 373 -8.74 -18.57 -16.17
CA ASP A 373 -8.45 -17.79 -17.39
C ASP A 373 -9.75 -17.33 -18.08
N ASN A 374 -9.71 -16.96 -19.36
CA ASN A 374 -10.91 -16.52 -20.10
C ASN A 374 -11.93 -17.64 -20.39
N ARG A 375 -11.55 -18.92 -20.24
CA ARG A 375 -12.38 -20.09 -20.58
C ARG A 375 -12.27 -21.23 -19.56
N PHE A 376 -11.06 -21.55 -19.14
CA PHE A 376 -10.77 -22.68 -18.28
C PHE A 376 -10.59 -22.26 -16.83
N LYS A 377 -11.09 -23.12 -15.93
CA LYS A 377 -10.91 -23.01 -14.48
C LYS A 377 -10.12 -24.21 -13.98
N LEU A 378 -8.91 -23.95 -13.48
CA LEU A 378 -8.14 -24.92 -12.72
C LEU A 378 -8.53 -24.82 -11.26
N VAL A 379 -8.90 -25.93 -10.62
CA VAL A 379 -9.17 -26.03 -9.18
C VAL A 379 -8.19 -27.01 -8.56
N ILE A 380 -7.54 -26.62 -7.47
CA ILE A 380 -6.82 -27.57 -6.61
C ILE A 380 -7.53 -27.62 -5.25
N PRO A 381 -8.19 -28.73 -4.93
CA PRO A 381 -8.92 -28.88 -3.67
C PRO A 381 -7.99 -28.75 -2.44
N ALA A 382 -8.59 -28.44 -1.28
CA ALA A 382 -7.85 -28.34 -0.02
C ALA A 382 -7.27 -29.67 0.48
N LYS A 383 -7.79 -30.83 0.02
CA LYS A 383 -7.36 -32.16 0.46
C LYS A 383 -5.89 -32.37 0.08
N ALA A 384 -5.07 -32.80 1.04
CA ALA A 384 -3.66 -33.10 0.82
C ALA A 384 -3.52 -34.19 -0.27
N GLY A 385 -2.61 -33.98 -1.22
CA GLY A 385 -2.41 -34.87 -2.36
C GLY A 385 -3.54 -34.88 -3.40
N ALA A 386 -4.53 -33.98 -3.32
CA ALA A 386 -5.57 -33.87 -4.34
C ALA A 386 -4.96 -33.50 -5.71
N ALA A 387 -5.34 -34.27 -6.74
CA ALA A 387 -5.01 -33.96 -8.12
C ALA A 387 -5.70 -32.65 -8.55
N PRO A 388 -5.09 -31.87 -9.47
CA PRO A 388 -5.78 -30.73 -10.06
C PRO A 388 -7.02 -31.15 -10.86
N GLU A 389 -8.05 -30.32 -10.81
CA GLU A 389 -9.27 -30.44 -11.59
C GLU A 389 -9.30 -29.31 -12.64
N LEU A 390 -9.71 -29.60 -13.87
CA LEU A 390 -9.80 -28.61 -14.94
C LEU A 390 -11.19 -28.61 -15.57
N TYR A 391 -11.83 -27.45 -15.62
CA TYR A 391 -13.19 -27.26 -16.16
C TYR A 391 -13.22 -26.25 -17.30
N ASP A 392 -14.04 -26.50 -18.32
CA ASP A 392 -14.32 -25.58 -19.42
C ASP A 392 -15.65 -24.86 -19.18
N LEU A 393 -15.59 -23.70 -18.53
CA LEU A 393 -16.79 -23.00 -18.05
C LEU A 393 -17.65 -22.42 -19.17
N GLN A 394 -17.11 -22.27 -20.38
CA GLN A 394 -17.90 -21.82 -21.52
C GLN A 394 -18.78 -22.93 -22.08
N LYS A 395 -18.38 -24.20 -21.88
CA LYS A 395 -19.13 -25.37 -22.33
C LYS A 395 -20.01 -25.95 -21.22
N GLU A 396 -19.50 -26.02 -20.00
CA GLU A 396 -20.13 -26.74 -18.89
C GLU A 396 -19.90 -25.96 -17.58
N PRO A 397 -20.80 -25.02 -17.23
CA PRO A 397 -20.65 -24.14 -16.07
C PRO A 397 -21.01 -24.79 -14.72
N ALA A 398 -21.52 -26.03 -14.71
CA ALA A 398 -21.83 -26.78 -13.49
C ALA A 398 -20.59 -27.50 -12.92
N GLU A 399 -19.45 -27.52 -13.61
CA GLU A 399 -18.16 -28.07 -13.12
C GLU A 399 -18.25 -29.55 -12.72
N GLU A 400 -18.91 -30.35 -13.55
CA GLU A 400 -19.13 -31.79 -13.35
C GLU A 400 -18.04 -32.62 -14.03
N THR A 401 -17.59 -32.21 -15.22
CA THR A 401 -16.62 -32.98 -16.00
C THR A 401 -15.18 -32.49 -15.79
N ASN A 402 -14.35 -33.27 -15.07
CA ASN A 402 -12.92 -32.98 -14.93
C ASN A 402 -12.16 -33.33 -16.22
N LEU A 403 -11.50 -32.33 -16.82
CA LEU A 403 -10.74 -32.44 -18.06
C LEU A 403 -9.21 -32.47 -17.86
N ALA A 404 -8.73 -32.53 -16.60
CA ALA A 404 -7.31 -32.37 -16.29
C ALA A 404 -6.43 -33.41 -17.01
N GLU A 405 -6.84 -34.67 -17.02
CA GLU A 405 -6.14 -35.79 -17.70
C GLU A 405 -6.20 -35.68 -19.23
N LYS A 406 -7.28 -35.08 -19.76
CA LYS A 406 -7.44 -34.85 -21.21
C LYS A 406 -6.62 -33.66 -21.71
N HIS A 407 -6.16 -32.78 -20.82
CA HIS A 407 -5.38 -31.59 -21.15
C HIS A 407 -4.16 -31.38 -20.22
N PRO A 408 -3.22 -32.34 -20.18
CA PRO A 408 -2.12 -32.33 -19.20
C PRO A 408 -1.23 -31.08 -19.29
N ASP A 409 -0.90 -30.62 -20.49
CA ASP A 409 -0.04 -29.43 -20.69
C ASP A 409 -0.68 -28.15 -20.17
N ARG A 410 -2.00 -28.00 -20.39
CA ARG A 410 -2.77 -26.86 -19.90
C ARG A 410 -2.86 -26.88 -18.38
N THR A 411 -3.19 -28.05 -17.81
CA THR A 411 -3.26 -28.25 -16.36
C THR A 411 -1.91 -27.90 -15.71
N ALA A 412 -0.80 -28.38 -16.29
CA ALA A 412 0.54 -28.11 -15.78
C ALA A 412 0.91 -26.62 -15.88
N ARG A 413 0.60 -25.96 -17.00
CA ARG A 413 0.85 -24.52 -17.19
C ARG A 413 0.08 -23.68 -16.17
N MET A 414 -1.23 -23.88 -16.06
CA MET A 414 -2.08 -23.14 -15.13
C MET A 414 -1.68 -23.39 -13.67
N SER A 415 -1.20 -24.60 -13.33
CA SER A 415 -0.69 -24.91 -12.00
C SER A 415 0.58 -24.11 -11.66
N ARG A 416 1.50 -23.93 -12.63
CA ARG A 416 2.69 -23.09 -12.45
C ARG A 416 2.33 -21.60 -12.31
N GLU A 417 1.40 -21.11 -13.12
CA GLU A 417 0.90 -19.74 -13.04
C GLU A 417 0.26 -19.46 -11.67
N LEU A 418 -0.60 -20.38 -11.20
CA LEU A 418 -1.20 -20.33 -9.87
C LEU A 418 -0.14 -20.27 -8.77
N ARG A 419 0.89 -21.12 -8.82
CA ARG A 419 1.97 -21.15 -7.82
C ARG A 419 2.78 -19.84 -7.82
N SER A 420 3.01 -19.25 -8.99
CA SER A 420 3.67 -17.94 -9.13
C SER A 420 2.82 -16.83 -8.51
N TRP A 421 1.52 -16.81 -8.79
CA TRP A 421 0.58 -15.87 -8.19
C TRP A 421 0.50 -16.04 -6.67
N GLN A 422 0.40 -17.28 -6.15
CA GLN A 422 0.39 -17.54 -4.71
C GLN A 422 1.65 -17.00 -4.04
N SER A 423 2.83 -17.19 -4.65
CA SER A 423 4.09 -16.65 -4.13
C SER A 423 4.04 -15.11 -4.03
N SER A 424 3.47 -14.44 -5.03
CA SER A 424 3.24 -12.98 -4.98
C SER A 424 2.27 -12.60 -3.85
N VAL A 425 1.18 -13.35 -3.67
CA VAL A 425 0.20 -13.12 -2.60
C VAL A 425 0.83 -13.26 -1.22
N LEU A 426 1.64 -14.30 -1.01
CA LEU A 426 2.32 -14.55 0.26
C LEU A 426 3.41 -13.51 0.56
N ASN A 427 4.06 -12.93 -0.45
CA ASN A 427 4.95 -11.79 -0.27
C ASN A 427 4.20 -10.58 0.31
N SER A 428 3.01 -10.27 -0.22
CA SER A 428 2.16 -9.22 0.33
C SER A 428 1.68 -9.55 1.74
N LEU A 429 1.33 -10.83 1.98
CA LEU A 429 0.95 -11.30 3.30
C LEU A 429 2.10 -11.19 4.32
N ARG A 430 3.37 -11.24 3.87
CA ARG A 430 4.56 -10.94 4.68
C ARG A 430 4.98 -9.47 4.68
N GLU A 431 4.08 -8.58 4.25
CA GLU A 431 4.26 -7.14 4.28
C GLU A 431 5.39 -6.60 3.39
N ARG A 432 5.91 -7.41 2.45
CA ARG A 432 7.03 -7.02 1.58
C ARG A 432 6.68 -5.88 0.61
N ASP A 433 5.39 -5.63 0.38
CA ASP A 433 4.87 -4.51 -0.41
C ASP A 433 4.28 -3.37 0.46
N TYR A 434 4.42 -3.44 1.79
CA TYR A 434 4.01 -2.40 2.74
C TYR A 434 5.19 -1.60 3.27
N SER A 435 6.41 -2.09 3.06
CA SER A 435 7.63 -1.65 3.74
C SER A 435 8.39 -0.51 3.05
N ASP A 436 7.77 0.28 2.17
CA ASP A 436 8.46 1.46 1.64
C ASP A 436 8.40 2.59 2.68
N SER A 437 9.28 2.50 3.68
CA SER A 437 9.54 3.54 4.69
C SER A 437 10.43 4.66 4.16
N TRP A 438 10.77 4.64 2.87
CA TRP A 438 11.60 5.66 2.25
C TRP A 438 11.05 7.07 2.50
N GLY A 439 11.92 7.96 2.96
CA GLY A 439 11.57 9.34 3.32
C GLY A 439 10.85 9.50 4.66
N LYS A 440 10.62 8.43 5.42
CA LYS A 440 10.06 8.51 6.78
C LYS A 440 11.15 8.41 7.82
N ALA A 441 11.07 9.27 8.83
CA ALA A 441 11.93 9.16 10.01
C ALA A 441 11.67 7.81 10.72
N THR A 442 12.71 7.24 11.32
CA THR A 442 12.66 5.93 11.97
C THR A 442 13.52 5.90 13.23
N ASP A 443 13.07 5.14 14.24
CA ASP A 443 13.86 4.86 15.44
C ASP A 443 14.77 3.62 15.25
N ALA A 444 14.75 3.00 14.06
CA ALA A 444 15.58 1.85 13.76
C ALA A 444 17.07 2.23 13.75
N VAL A 445 17.86 1.51 14.55
CA VAL A 445 19.31 1.70 14.62
C VAL A 445 19.96 1.22 13.31
N PRO A 446 20.94 1.95 12.74
CA PRO A 446 21.69 1.47 11.59
C PRO A 446 22.37 0.11 11.85
N GLU A 447 22.38 -0.76 10.84
CA GLU A 447 23.11 -2.03 10.91
C GLU A 447 24.60 -1.79 10.63
N PHE A 448 25.49 -2.44 11.36
CA PHE A 448 26.94 -2.31 11.17
C PHE A 448 27.57 -3.65 10.77
N TYR A 449 28.35 -3.62 9.69
CA TYR A 449 29.10 -4.74 9.16
C TYR A 449 30.56 -4.30 9.00
N ALA A 450 31.48 -4.91 9.73
CA ALA A 450 32.89 -4.57 9.68
C ALA A 450 33.74 -5.72 9.14
N ALA A 451 34.82 -5.38 8.44
CA ALA A 451 35.88 -6.34 8.09
C ALA A 451 36.59 -6.82 9.37
N SER A 452 37.16 -8.03 9.36
CA SER A 452 37.73 -8.66 10.55
C SER A 452 38.96 -7.95 11.12
N ASP A 453 39.62 -7.10 10.33
CA ASP A 453 40.77 -6.29 10.73
C ASP A 453 40.37 -4.91 11.27
N VAL A 454 39.08 -4.57 11.31
CA VAL A 454 38.57 -3.33 11.88
C VAL A 454 38.37 -3.49 13.39
N PRO A 455 39.06 -2.69 14.22
CA PRO A 455 38.87 -2.75 15.67
C PRO A 455 37.45 -2.35 16.08
N GLU A 456 36.91 -2.97 17.12
CA GLU A 456 35.59 -2.62 17.67
C GLU A 456 35.49 -1.13 18.05
N SER A 457 36.58 -0.52 18.51
CA SER A 457 36.66 0.91 18.81
C SER A 457 36.36 1.79 17.59
N THR A 458 36.73 1.34 16.38
CA THR A 458 36.43 2.06 15.13
C THR A 458 34.94 1.95 14.77
N VAL A 459 34.34 0.76 14.99
CA VAL A 459 32.90 0.57 14.80
C VAL A 459 32.11 1.43 15.79
N ALA A 460 32.50 1.44 17.06
CA ALA A 460 31.88 2.27 18.10
C ALA A 460 32.01 3.77 17.82
N LEU A 461 33.18 4.22 17.33
CA LEU A 461 33.38 5.61 16.89
C LEU A 461 32.43 5.97 15.73
N THR A 462 32.32 5.09 14.73
CA THR A 462 31.40 5.28 13.59
C THR A 462 29.95 5.35 14.05
N GLN A 463 29.54 4.46 14.94
CA GLN A 463 28.21 4.45 15.55
C GLN A 463 27.89 5.76 16.28
N TYR A 464 28.83 6.24 17.08
CA TYR A 464 28.67 7.49 17.84
C TYR A 464 28.43 8.68 16.91
N TRP A 465 29.30 8.88 15.92
CA TRP A 465 29.19 10.03 15.00
C TRP A 465 28.01 9.93 14.06
N ALA A 466 27.61 8.72 13.65
CA ALA A 466 26.35 8.50 12.93
C ALA A 466 25.14 8.88 13.80
N GLY A 467 25.18 8.57 15.10
CA GLY A 467 24.16 8.95 16.07
C GLY A 467 24.07 10.47 16.28
N VAL A 468 25.20 11.16 16.33
CA VAL A 468 25.25 12.65 16.38
C VAL A 468 24.57 13.24 15.15
N ALA A 469 24.89 12.74 13.95
CA ALA A 469 24.29 13.18 12.69
C ALA A 469 22.78 12.92 12.65
N ALA A 470 22.37 11.71 13.01
CA ALA A 470 20.97 11.29 13.05
C ALA A 470 20.14 12.13 14.04
N LYS A 471 20.71 12.52 15.18
CA LYS A 471 20.06 13.43 16.14
C LYS A 471 19.89 14.84 15.57
N ALA A 472 20.87 15.32 14.80
CA ALA A 472 20.84 16.67 14.23
C ALA A 472 19.86 16.80 13.05
N TRP A 473 19.77 15.78 12.19
CA TRP A 473 19.03 15.89 10.93
C TRP A 473 17.82 14.96 10.82
N GLY A 474 17.66 14.04 11.76
CA GLY A 474 16.69 12.95 11.70
C GLY A 474 17.31 11.66 11.17
N ASN A 475 16.79 10.53 11.63
CA ASN A 475 17.22 9.20 11.20
C ASN A 475 16.26 8.66 10.13
N PHE A 476 16.77 8.31 8.95
CA PHE A 476 15.99 7.79 7.83
C PHE A 476 16.59 6.47 7.38
N GLY A 477 15.77 5.42 7.23
CA GLY A 477 16.30 4.08 7.04
C GLY A 477 15.41 3.10 6.28
N PRO A 478 15.88 1.86 6.11
CA PRO A 478 17.05 1.26 6.77
C PRO A 478 18.42 1.79 6.29
N VAL A 479 19.36 1.98 7.23
CA VAL A 479 20.76 2.35 6.97
C VAL A 479 21.68 1.19 7.33
N GLU A 480 22.69 0.94 6.49
CA GLU A 480 23.74 -0.04 6.74
C GLU A 480 25.11 0.61 6.61
N PHE A 481 25.95 0.43 7.61
CA PHE A 481 27.37 0.78 7.56
C PHE A 481 28.20 -0.45 7.23
N TRP A 482 29.06 -0.31 6.23
CA TRP A 482 30.06 -1.28 5.82
C TRP A 482 31.44 -0.70 6.09
N VAL A 483 32.03 -1.06 7.23
CA VAL A 483 33.31 -0.52 7.70
C VAL A 483 34.44 -1.42 7.21
N VAL A 484 35.31 -0.86 6.38
CA VAL A 484 36.39 -1.57 5.69
C VAL A 484 37.72 -1.20 6.33
N GLY A 485 38.52 -2.20 6.69
CA GLY A 485 39.86 -2.00 7.22
C GLY A 485 40.92 -1.77 6.14
N LYS A 486 42.16 -2.14 6.43
CA LYS A 486 43.31 -2.00 5.52
C LYS A 486 43.69 -3.34 4.87
N ASP A 487 43.26 -4.46 5.44
CA ASP A 487 43.55 -5.80 4.93
C ASP A 487 42.64 -6.17 3.74
N VAL A 488 43.28 -6.50 2.61
CA VAL A 488 42.57 -6.81 1.36
C VAL A 488 41.80 -8.13 1.45
N SER A 489 42.28 -9.11 2.21
CA SER A 489 41.63 -10.41 2.38
C SER A 489 40.38 -10.29 3.25
N ALA A 490 40.46 -9.53 4.33
CA ALA A 490 39.32 -9.20 5.20
C ALA A 490 38.24 -8.43 4.42
N ALA A 491 38.65 -7.48 3.57
CA ALA A 491 37.72 -6.75 2.70
C ALA A 491 37.02 -7.67 1.68
N LYS A 492 37.74 -8.64 1.10
CA LYS A 492 37.15 -9.64 0.19
C LYS A 492 36.11 -10.51 0.92
N ALA A 493 36.40 -10.96 2.14
CA ALA A 493 35.43 -11.71 2.95
C ALA A 493 34.18 -10.85 3.29
N LEU A 494 34.36 -9.55 3.52
CA LEU A 494 33.25 -8.63 3.73
C LEU A 494 32.37 -8.48 2.47
N ASP A 495 32.95 -8.53 1.26
CA ASP A 495 32.20 -8.51 -0.01
C ASP A 495 31.31 -9.75 -0.15
N GLU A 496 31.78 -10.93 0.23
CA GLU A 496 30.99 -12.16 0.24
C GLU A 496 29.80 -12.04 1.23
N LYS A 497 30.05 -11.49 2.42
CA LYS A 497 29.01 -11.20 3.42
C LYS A 497 27.98 -10.21 2.87
N TYR A 498 28.41 -9.16 2.19
CA TYR A 498 27.52 -8.21 1.52
C TYR A 498 26.58 -8.91 0.54
N CYS A 499 27.10 -9.80 -0.29
CA CYS A 499 26.29 -10.53 -1.26
C CYS A 499 25.27 -11.47 -0.60
N ALA A 500 25.66 -12.16 0.48
CA ALA A 500 24.74 -12.97 1.27
C ALA A 500 23.61 -12.13 1.88
N VAL A 501 23.93 -10.96 2.46
CA VAL A 501 22.92 -10.05 3.01
C VAL A 501 22.01 -9.52 1.91
N ARG A 502 22.54 -9.14 0.73
CA ARG A 502 21.71 -8.69 -0.41
C ARG A 502 20.73 -9.78 -0.84
N LYS A 503 21.20 -11.01 -1.01
CA LYS A 503 20.35 -12.15 -1.40
C LYS A 503 19.27 -12.47 -0.37
N ARG A 504 19.59 -12.29 0.92
CA ARG A 504 18.63 -12.45 2.03
C ARG A 504 17.56 -11.36 2.01
N LYS A 505 17.93 -10.10 1.80
CA LYS A 505 17.01 -8.95 1.80
C LYS A 505 16.17 -8.87 0.52
N ASP A 506 16.74 -9.25 -0.62
CA ASP A 506 16.04 -9.36 -1.90
C ASP A 506 16.39 -10.71 -2.59
N PRO A 507 15.49 -11.72 -2.52
CA PRO A 507 15.72 -13.01 -3.16
C PRO A 507 15.89 -12.94 -4.68
N LYS A 508 15.41 -11.87 -5.35
CA LYS A 508 15.60 -11.66 -6.79
C LYS A 508 16.97 -11.07 -7.12
N TYR A 509 17.74 -10.63 -6.12
CA TYR A 509 19.06 -10.07 -6.34
C TYR A 509 19.99 -11.08 -7.03
N ASN A 510 20.60 -10.64 -8.12
CA ASN A 510 21.59 -11.41 -8.85
C ASN A 510 22.95 -11.29 -8.14
N VAL A 511 23.47 -12.42 -7.68
CA VAL A 511 24.73 -12.48 -6.93
C VAL A 511 25.96 -12.72 -7.81
N ASN A 512 25.77 -13.06 -9.09
CA ASN A 512 26.85 -13.56 -9.97
C ASN A 512 28.01 -12.56 -10.16
N HIS A 513 27.77 -11.27 -9.96
CA HIS A 513 28.81 -10.22 -10.06
C HIS A 513 28.86 -9.31 -8.82
N CYS A 514 28.21 -9.71 -7.73
CA CYS A 514 28.03 -8.84 -6.57
C CYS A 514 29.35 -8.49 -5.86
N ALA A 515 30.29 -9.45 -5.77
CA ALA A 515 31.62 -9.23 -5.18
C ALA A 515 32.58 -8.49 -6.14
N GLN A 516 32.30 -8.50 -7.44
CA GLN A 516 33.11 -7.86 -8.48
C GLN A 516 32.55 -6.50 -8.93
N ARG A 517 31.66 -5.91 -8.12
CA ARG A 517 31.10 -4.58 -8.41
C ARG A 517 32.19 -3.51 -8.41
N GLY A 518 32.00 -2.45 -9.20
CA GLY A 518 32.82 -1.24 -9.05
C GLY A 518 32.68 -0.65 -7.64
N HIS A 519 33.77 -0.11 -7.09
CA HIS A 519 33.84 0.33 -5.69
C HIS A 519 33.45 -0.80 -4.71
N ASN A 520 33.97 -2.00 -4.91
CA ASN A 520 33.88 -3.09 -3.92
C ASN A 520 34.78 -2.81 -2.71
N PHE A 521 34.65 -3.60 -1.64
CA PHE A 521 35.38 -3.32 -0.41
C PHE A 521 36.89 -3.50 -0.56
N VAL A 522 37.34 -4.37 -1.48
CA VAL A 522 38.77 -4.47 -1.83
C VAL A 522 39.32 -3.13 -2.34
N GLN A 523 38.57 -2.40 -3.15
CA GLN A 523 38.97 -1.07 -3.63
C GLN A 523 39.06 -0.07 -2.46
N TYR A 524 38.07 -0.06 -1.56
CA TYR A 524 38.10 0.79 -0.36
C TYR A 524 39.27 0.48 0.58
N ALA A 525 39.64 -0.79 0.76
CA ALA A 525 40.82 -1.18 1.54
C ALA A 525 42.13 -0.66 0.91
N LYS A 526 42.18 -0.58 -0.42
CA LYS A 526 43.36 -0.08 -1.17
C LYS A 526 43.41 1.45 -1.23
N GLU A 527 42.30 2.11 -1.50
CA GLU A 527 42.25 3.53 -1.87
C GLU A 527 41.79 4.43 -0.71
N GLY A 528 41.09 3.87 0.29
CA GLY A 528 40.43 4.63 1.35
C GLY A 528 39.06 5.16 0.94
N GLN A 529 38.69 6.34 1.45
CA GLN A 529 37.45 7.07 1.19
C GLN A 529 36.18 6.49 1.86
N ALA A 530 35.08 7.19 1.63
CA ALA A 530 33.75 6.78 2.04
C ALA A 530 32.78 7.04 0.88
N GLY A 531 31.59 6.45 0.98
CA GLY A 531 30.53 6.77 0.04
C GLY A 531 29.20 6.12 0.36
N LEU A 532 28.13 6.81 -0.02
CA LEU A 532 26.76 6.34 0.04
C LEU A 532 26.33 5.67 -1.27
N ASN A 533 25.78 4.46 -1.15
CA ASN A 533 25.01 3.80 -2.20
C ASN A 533 23.51 3.80 -1.82
N THR A 534 22.70 4.52 -2.59
CA THR A 534 21.24 4.47 -2.45
C THR A 534 20.67 3.28 -3.21
N ARG A 535 20.01 2.36 -2.51
CA ARG A 535 19.22 1.29 -3.13
C ARG A 535 17.79 1.78 -3.24
N ARG A 536 17.46 2.38 -4.37
CA ARG A 536 16.14 2.95 -4.67
C ARG A 536 15.84 2.80 -6.16
N ASN A 537 15.57 1.57 -6.56
CA ASN A 537 15.49 1.17 -7.97
C ASN A 537 14.13 0.52 -8.29
N GLU A 538 13.64 0.69 -9.52
CA GLU A 538 12.32 0.21 -9.96
C GLU A 538 12.16 -1.32 -9.86
N ASN A 539 13.25 -2.06 -10.04
CA ASN A 539 13.26 -3.53 -10.07
C ASN A 539 13.65 -4.19 -8.74
N GLU A 540 13.83 -3.41 -7.67
CA GLU A 540 14.24 -3.92 -6.37
C GLU A 540 13.08 -3.93 -5.37
N LEU A 541 13.01 -5.01 -4.59
CA LEU A 541 11.97 -5.17 -3.55
C LEU A 541 12.33 -4.44 -2.25
N TRP A 542 13.60 -4.13 -2.05
CA TRP A 542 14.12 -3.46 -0.86
C TRP A 542 14.66 -2.08 -1.22
N SER A 543 14.41 -1.09 -0.35
CA SER A 543 15.05 0.22 -0.43
C SER A 543 15.82 0.52 0.85
N GLY A 544 16.95 1.20 0.72
CA GLY A 544 17.77 1.61 1.86
C GLY A 544 19.05 2.32 1.48
N PHE A 545 19.81 2.69 2.50
CA PHE A 545 21.05 3.45 2.40
C PHE A 545 22.22 2.58 2.84
N LEU A 546 23.24 2.47 2.00
CA LEU A 546 24.45 1.70 2.34
C LEU A 546 25.64 2.65 2.32
N ILE A 547 26.16 2.92 3.50
CA ILE A 547 27.35 3.74 3.69
C ILE A 547 28.55 2.81 3.78
N THR A 548 29.56 3.04 2.95
CA THR A 548 30.87 2.39 3.06
C THR A 548 31.84 3.35 3.70
N MET A 549 32.56 2.92 4.75
CA MET A 549 33.56 3.71 5.46
C MET A 549 34.89 2.97 5.45
N ALA A 550 35.91 3.47 4.73
CA ALA A 550 37.26 2.93 4.85
C ALA A 550 37.99 3.54 6.05
N ALA A 551 38.60 2.71 6.89
CA ALA A 551 39.44 3.12 8.01
C ALA A 551 40.89 3.49 7.59
N LYS A 552 41.14 3.61 6.28
CA LYS A 552 42.48 3.90 5.73
C LYS A 552 42.75 5.39 5.55
N ASN A 553 41.86 6.10 4.87
CA ASN A 553 42.04 7.51 4.52
C ASN A 553 40.66 8.21 4.38
N PRO A 554 40.24 9.05 5.34
CA PRO A 554 40.93 9.34 6.60
C PRO A 554 40.98 8.12 7.55
N SER A 555 41.99 8.07 8.42
CA SER A 555 42.10 7.11 9.50
C SER A 555 41.16 7.47 10.66
N PRO A 556 40.62 6.51 11.44
CA PRO A 556 39.79 6.79 12.62
C PRO A 556 40.44 7.70 13.68
N ALA A 557 41.77 7.84 13.68
CA ALA A 557 42.50 8.76 14.54
C ALA A 557 42.41 10.24 14.10
N GLU A 558 41.99 10.50 12.87
CA GLU A 558 41.90 11.84 12.29
C GLU A 558 40.50 12.44 12.52
N ASP A 559 40.43 13.75 12.78
CA ASP A 559 39.14 14.44 12.92
C ASP A 559 38.31 14.37 11.64
N ASP A 560 38.96 14.29 10.48
CA ASP A 560 38.30 14.19 9.18
C ASP A 560 37.48 12.90 9.07
N TYR A 561 37.85 11.80 9.75
CA TYR A 561 37.03 10.58 9.79
C TYR A 561 35.65 10.84 10.41
N LYS A 562 35.62 11.60 11.51
CA LYS A 562 34.39 11.95 12.24
C LYS A 562 33.47 12.79 11.37
N VAL A 563 34.04 13.75 10.63
CA VAL A 563 33.30 14.60 9.69
C VAL A 563 32.80 13.79 8.51
N VAL A 564 33.59 12.87 7.96
CA VAL A 564 33.18 12.02 6.84
C VAL A 564 32.00 11.12 7.23
N VAL A 565 31.94 10.58 8.45
CA VAL A 565 30.75 9.83 8.92
C VAL A 565 29.50 10.71 8.87
N MET A 566 29.60 11.95 9.35
CA MET A 566 28.48 12.90 9.29
C MET A 566 28.18 13.34 7.85
N HIS A 567 29.17 13.47 6.98
CA HIS A 567 29.00 13.78 5.56
C HIS A 567 28.11 12.71 4.89
N GLU A 568 28.43 11.43 5.06
CA GLU A 568 27.65 10.33 4.49
C GLU A 568 26.23 10.25 5.08
N MET A 569 26.09 10.55 6.37
CA MET A 569 24.76 10.65 7.00
C MET A 569 23.95 11.85 6.48
N PHE A 570 24.59 12.94 6.06
CA PHE A 570 23.88 14.03 5.41
C PHE A 570 23.39 13.61 4.02
N HIS A 571 24.16 12.83 3.26
CA HIS A 571 23.67 12.25 2.01
C HIS A 571 22.43 11.37 2.23
N VAL A 572 22.36 10.63 3.34
CA VAL A 572 21.13 9.90 3.73
C VAL A 572 19.96 10.85 3.91
N TYR A 573 20.16 11.96 4.63
CA TYR A 573 19.15 13.01 4.78
C TYR A 573 18.67 13.53 3.42
N GLN A 574 19.60 13.94 2.55
CA GLN A 574 19.27 14.53 1.25
C GLN A 574 18.49 13.55 0.36
N HIS A 575 18.95 12.29 0.27
CA HIS A 575 18.32 11.28 -0.58
C HIS A 575 17.03 10.70 -0.01
N ALA A 576 16.84 10.68 1.31
CA ALA A 576 15.57 10.30 1.93
C ALA A 576 14.40 11.17 1.44
N HIS A 577 14.67 12.43 1.12
CA HIS A 577 13.67 13.36 0.61
C HIS A 577 13.48 13.28 -0.92
N ILE A 578 14.04 12.29 -1.61
CA ILE A 578 13.85 12.07 -3.06
C ILE A 578 13.13 10.74 -3.26
N HIS A 579 11.85 10.78 -3.65
CA HIS A 579 10.97 9.60 -3.51
C HIS A 579 10.94 8.66 -4.73
N SER A 580 11.22 9.17 -5.93
CA SER A 580 11.14 8.40 -7.17
C SER A 580 12.03 7.15 -7.12
N ARG A 581 11.58 6.05 -7.74
CA ARG A 581 12.41 4.86 -7.97
C ARG A 581 13.15 4.92 -9.31
N ASN A 582 12.76 5.84 -10.18
CA ASN A 582 13.40 6.02 -11.47
C ASN A 582 14.73 6.77 -11.31
N TRP A 583 15.82 6.18 -11.80
CA TRP A 583 17.15 6.76 -11.61
C TRP A 583 17.30 8.13 -12.27
N ALA A 584 16.77 8.33 -13.48
CA ALA A 584 16.89 9.59 -14.21
C ALA A 584 16.14 10.73 -13.51
N GLU A 585 14.93 10.45 -12.99
CA GLU A 585 14.17 11.41 -12.20
C GLU A 585 14.91 11.79 -10.90
N ARG A 586 15.43 10.80 -10.17
CA ARG A 586 16.24 11.07 -8.97
C ARG A 586 17.45 11.93 -9.31
N ARG A 587 18.16 11.60 -10.39
CA ARG A 587 19.34 12.32 -10.87
C ARG A 587 19.04 13.78 -11.21
N ALA A 588 17.87 14.07 -11.78
CA ALA A 588 17.45 15.43 -12.10
C ALA A 588 17.16 16.28 -10.84
N LEU A 589 16.78 15.65 -9.73
CA LEU A 589 16.48 16.30 -8.46
C LEU A 589 17.72 16.63 -7.61
N THR A 590 18.92 16.15 -7.98
CA THR A 590 20.15 16.39 -7.22
C THR A 590 20.96 17.61 -7.68
N GLY A 591 20.51 18.31 -8.73
CA GLY A 591 21.25 19.46 -9.28
C GLY A 591 22.41 19.09 -10.21
N GLY A 592 22.49 17.82 -10.63
CA GLY A 592 23.52 17.39 -11.57
C GLY A 592 24.86 17.14 -10.90
N ASN A 593 25.75 18.11 -10.94
CA ASN A 593 27.14 17.88 -10.54
C ASN A 593 27.37 18.00 -9.01
N ALA A 594 28.62 17.80 -8.58
CA ALA A 594 29.01 17.73 -7.18
C ALA A 594 28.66 18.98 -6.34
N TRP A 595 28.54 20.16 -6.97
CA TRP A 595 28.40 21.45 -6.30
C TRP A 595 27.27 21.56 -5.26
N TRP A 596 26.14 20.85 -5.46
CA TRP A 596 24.99 20.95 -4.57
C TRP A 596 24.93 19.84 -3.54
N MET A 597 24.92 18.57 -3.98
CA MET A 597 24.80 17.44 -3.04
C MET A 597 26.05 17.30 -2.19
N GLU A 598 27.22 17.17 -2.81
CA GLU A 598 28.51 17.01 -2.12
C GLU A 598 28.87 18.28 -1.34
N GLY A 599 28.68 19.45 -1.97
CA GLY A 599 28.88 20.73 -1.29
C GLY A 599 27.98 20.90 -0.06
N GLY A 600 26.73 20.47 -0.15
CA GLY A 600 25.77 20.46 0.96
C GLY A 600 26.18 19.53 2.08
N ALA A 601 26.48 18.27 1.77
CA ALA A 601 26.96 17.30 2.75
C ALA A 601 28.25 17.77 3.43
N GLU A 602 29.19 18.33 2.66
CA GLU A 602 30.44 18.85 3.19
C GLU A 602 30.22 20.03 4.14
N TYR A 603 29.49 21.07 3.73
CA TYR A 603 29.27 22.22 4.60
C TYR A 603 28.52 21.86 5.87
N MET A 604 27.46 21.05 5.75
CA MET A 604 26.62 20.69 6.89
C MET A 604 27.35 19.79 7.88
N ALA A 605 28.19 18.86 7.41
CA ALA A 605 29.01 18.03 8.29
C ALA A 605 30.07 18.86 9.03
N GLN A 606 30.77 19.76 8.34
CA GLN A 606 31.76 20.66 8.95
C GLN A 606 31.11 21.58 9.99
N LEU A 607 29.93 22.14 9.66
CA LEU A 607 29.16 23.00 10.57
C LEU A 607 28.71 22.22 11.82
N LEU A 608 28.16 21.02 11.65
CA LEU A 608 27.73 20.19 12.77
C LEU A 608 28.92 19.78 13.66
N TYR A 609 30.04 19.39 13.06
CA TYR A 609 31.26 19.07 13.81
C TYR A 609 31.76 20.27 14.61
N SER A 610 31.79 21.47 14.02
CA SER A 610 32.26 22.69 14.69
C SER A 610 31.47 23.03 15.96
N ARG A 611 30.20 22.61 16.03
CA ARG A 611 29.29 22.82 17.16
C ARG A 611 29.45 21.79 18.28
N GLN A 612 30.28 20.75 18.11
CA GLN A 612 30.44 19.72 19.13
C GLN A 612 31.31 20.17 20.32
N PRO A 613 31.09 19.59 21.52
CA PRO A 613 31.96 19.80 22.66
C PRO A 613 33.43 19.44 22.35
N GLY A 614 34.36 20.25 22.83
CA GLY A 614 35.81 20.01 22.65
C GLY A 614 36.39 20.47 21.31
N VAL A 615 35.57 20.83 20.31
CA VAL A 615 36.06 21.37 19.03
C VAL A 615 36.42 22.86 19.17
N ARG A 616 37.58 23.28 18.65
CA ARG A 616 38.03 24.68 18.72
C ARG A 616 37.08 25.65 18.00
N ASN A 617 36.96 26.89 18.51
CA ASN A 617 36.00 27.89 18.03
C ASN A 617 36.23 28.34 16.58
N ASP A 618 37.47 28.29 16.11
CA ASP A 618 37.91 28.70 14.78
C ASP A 618 37.94 27.54 13.76
N TYR A 619 37.55 26.33 14.15
CA TYR A 619 37.59 25.12 13.31
C TYR A 619 36.91 25.31 11.95
N LEU A 620 35.65 25.76 11.95
CA LEU A 620 34.87 25.90 10.72
C LEU A 620 35.50 26.94 9.79
N ARG A 621 35.98 28.05 10.36
CA ARG A 621 36.65 29.12 9.60
C ARG A 621 37.90 28.60 8.91
N ASP A 622 38.73 27.85 9.63
CA ASP A 622 39.96 27.30 9.07
C ASP A 622 39.70 26.27 7.97
N LYS A 623 38.75 25.36 8.18
CA LYS A 623 38.37 24.36 7.17
C LYS A 623 37.81 25.04 5.92
N MET A 624 36.91 26.01 6.08
CA MET A 624 36.36 26.75 4.94
C MET A 624 37.43 27.61 4.25
N LYS A 625 38.34 28.26 4.98
CA LYS A 625 39.49 29.00 4.41
C LYS A 625 40.38 28.09 3.56
N HIS A 626 40.63 26.86 3.99
CA HIS A 626 41.36 25.87 3.19
C HIS A 626 40.65 25.57 1.87
N LYS A 627 39.34 25.29 1.93
CA LYS A 627 38.50 24.98 0.76
C LYS A 627 38.41 26.12 -0.24
N LEU A 628 38.45 27.36 0.24
CA LEU A 628 38.42 28.55 -0.60
C LEU A 628 39.56 28.58 -1.62
N ARG A 629 40.71 27.94 -1.32
CA ARG A 629 41.83 27.84 -2.27
C ARG A 629 41.46 27.12 -3.56
N SER A 630 40.41 26.30 -3.59
CA SER A 630 39.91 25.69 -4.82
C SER A 630 39.36 26.72 -5.82
N ALA A 631 39.10 27.97 -5.40
CA ALA A 631 38.76 29.07 -6.31
C ALA A 631 39.86 29.39 -7.32
N THR A 632 41.14 29.21 -6.96
CA THR A 632 42.28 29.44 -7.88
C THR A 632 42.40 28.38 -8.97
N LYS A 633 41.64 27.28 -8.86
CA LYS A 633 41.63 26.18 -9.82
C LYS A 633 40.48 26.26 -10.83
N LEU A 634 39.62 27.28 -10.71
CA LEU A 634 38.55 27.56 -11.68
C LEU A 634 39.17 28.09 -12.98
N ARG A 635 38.66 27.61 -14.11
CA ARG A 635 38.95 28.21 -15.42
C ARG A 635 38.14 29.50 -15.58
N GLU A 636 38.61 30.39 -16.45
CA GLU A 636 37.89 31.62 -16.76
C GLU A 636 36.48 31.30 -17.27
N GLY A 637 35.47 31.96 -16.70
CA GLY A 637 34.05 31.75 -17.04
C GLY A 637 33.44 30.43 -16.55
N GLU A 638 34.21 29.54 -15.90
CA GLU A 638 33.72 28.24 -15.46
C GLU A 638 32.82 28.34 -14.22
N SER A 639 31.63 27.76 -14.29
CA SER A 639 30.74 27.62 -13.13
C SER A 639 30.94 26.29 -12.42
N ILE A 640 30.93 26.30 -11.08
CA ILE A 640 31.04 25.08 -10.27
C ILE A 640 29.94 24.06 -10.58
N ARG A 641 28.79 24.52 -11.10
CA ARG A 641 27.68 23.64 -11.48
C ARG A 641 27.96 22.79 -12.71
N ASP A 642 28.94 23.17 -13.53
CA ASP A 642 29.25 22.54 -14.81
C ASP A 642 30.48 21.61 -14.70
N ILE A 643 31.11 21.53 -13.52
CA ILE A 643 32.28 20.66 -13.26
C ILE A 643 31.81 19.23 -12.97
N PRO A 644 32.14 18.23 -13.82
CA PRO A 644 31.72 16.86 -13.60
C PRO A 644 32.46 16.20 -12.43
N TYR A 645 31.88 15.11 -11.91
CA TYR A 645 32.58 14.21 -10.99
C TYR A 645 33.89 13.69 -11.62
N GLY A 646 34.88 13.39 -10.77
CA GLY A 646 36.20 12.88 -11.20
C GLY A 646 37.35 13.81 -10.81
N ARG A 647 38.40 13.90 -11.64
CA ARG A 647 39.68 14.54 -11.27
C ARG A 647 39.57 15.98 -10.78
N ARG A 648 38.64 16.78 -11.31
CA ARG A 648 38.39 18.17 -10.90
C ARG A 648 37.19 18.32 -9.97
N GLY A 649 36.57 17.21 -9.58
CA GLY A 649 35.38 17.17 -8.73
C GLY A 649 35.58 17.96 -7.43
N ILE A 650 36.76 17.86 -6.81
CA ILE A 650 37.09 18.56 -5.56
C ILE A 650 36.79 20.07 -5.58
N ILE A 651 36.88 20.72 -6.74
CA ILE A 651 36.50 22.14 -6.90
C ILE A 651 35.01 22.33 -6.62
N GLY A 652 34.17 21.45 -7.15
CA GLY A 652 32.73 21.43 -6.88
C GLY A 652 32.40 21.10 -5.43
N TYR A 653 33.17 20.24 -4.77
CA TYR A 653 32.96 19.90 -3.35
C TYR A 653 33.28 21.12 -2.48
N ASP A 654 34.47 21.69 -2.64
CA ASP A 654 34.96 22.80 -1.82
C ASP A 654 34.18 24.09 -2.04
N LEU A 655 33.99 24.49 -3.31
CA LEU A 655 33.27 25.72 -3.63
C LEU A 655 31.75 25.53 -3.56
N GLY A 656 31.26 24.29 -3.69
CA GLY A 656 29.88 23.93 -3.37
C GLY A 656 29.58 24.13 -1.89
N ALA A 657 30.49 23.72 -1.00
CA ALA A 657 30.36 23.98 0.44
C ALA A 657 30.28 25.49 0.74
N TRP A 658 31.14 26.29 0.09
CA TRP A 658 31.05 27.75 0.17
C TRP A 658 29.76 28.31 -0.41
N PHE A 659 29.25 27.74 -1.51
CA PHE A 659 27.99 28.17 -2.09
C PHE A 659 26.80 27.88 -1.16
N VAL A 660 26.80 26.72 -0.50
CA VAL A 660 25.78 26.38 0.50
C VAL A 660 25.86 27.32 1.70
N ALA A 661 27.06 27.62 2.21
CA ALA A 661 27.25 28.64 3.24
C ALA A 661 26.70 30.02 2.83
N TYR A 662 26.98 30.43 1.58
CA TYR A 662 26.50 31.68 1.00
C TYR A 662 24.97 31.74 0.89
N VAL A 663 24.34 30.66 0.45
CA VAL A 663 22.88 30.58 0.36
C VAL A 663 22.25 30.60 1.75
N ILE A 664 22.77 29.82 2.70
CA ILE A 664 22.28 29.80 4.08
C ILE A 664 22.42 31.17 4.74
N HIS A 665 23.53 31.86 4.56
CA HIS A 665 23.72 33.22 5.08
C HIS A 665 22.70 34.22 4.52
N LYS A 666 22.26 34.04 3.27
CA LYS A 666 21.24 34.89 2.64
C LYS A 666 19.81 34.50 2.98
N THR A 667 19.60 33.29 3.49
CA THR A 667 18.30 32.77 3.87
C THR A 667 18.35 32.21 5.28
N SER A 668 18.47 30.88 5.43
CA SER A 668 18.64 30.19 6.69
C SER A 668 19.02 28.73 6.46
N GLU A 669 19.53 28.07 7.50
CA GLU A 669 19.75 26.61 7.52
C GLU A 669 18.44 25.86 7.26
N GLU A 670 17.32 26.36 7.82
CA GLU A 670 15.99 25.77 7.65
C GLU A 670 15.47 25.88 6.20
N ALA A 671 15.72 26.99 5.51
CA ALA A 671 15.37 27.14 4.10
C ALA A 671 16.12 26.13 3.23
N PHE A 672 17.40 25.87 3.53
CA PHE A 672 18.22 24.89 2.83
C PHE A 672 17.83 23.44 3.17
N ARG A 673 17.73 23.11 4.47
CA ARG A 673 17.57 21.74 4.94
C ARG A 673 16.12 21.28 4.87
N VAL A 674 15.16 22.11 5.29
CA VAL A 674 13.75 21.70 5.36
C VAL A 674 12.94 22.25 4.20
N GLY A 675 13.03 23.54 3.92
CA GLY A 675 12.25 24.20 2.88
C GLY A 675 12.49 23.61 1.48
N PHE A 676 13.75 23.57 1.06
CA PHE A 676 14.15 23.06 -0.26
C PHE A 676 13.75 21.58 -0.44
N TYR A 677 14.12 20.70 0.49
CA TYR A 677 13.85 19.26 0.36
C TYR A 677 12.36 18.90 0.47
N ARG A 678 11.57 19.65 1.26
CA ARG A 678 10.10 19.53 1.27
C ARG A 678 9.49 19.79 -0.10
N ASP A 679 9.98 20.82 -0.80
CA ASP A 679 9.41 21.25 -2.08
C ASP A 679 9.97 20.48 -3.29
N LEU A 680 11.06 19.72 -3.10
CA LEU A 680 11.86 19.12 -4.18
C LEU A 680 11.07 18.19 -5.09
N ASN A 681 10.36 17.21 -4.53
CA ASN A 681 9.58 16.25 -5.34
C ASN A 681 8.45 16.92 -6.13
N ALA A 682 7.82 17.95 -5.56
CA ALA A 682 6.66 18.59 -6.17
C ALA A 682 7.03 19.65 -7.22
N LYS A 683 8.20 20.28 -7.10
CA LYS A 683 8.58 21.44 -7.92
C LYS A 683 9.82 21.20 -8.78
N GLY A 684 10.47 20.07 -8.65
CA GLY A 684 11.78 19.83 -9.24
C GLY A 684 12.87 20.68 -8.59
N PHE A 685 14.13 20.47 -9.01
CA PHE A 685 15.28 21.16 -8.45
C PHE A 685 15.16 22.69 -8.53
N GLU A 686 15.02 23.25 -9.74
CA GLU A 686 14.97 24.72 -9.92
C GLU A 686 13.72 25.36 -9.29
N GLY A 687 12.58 24.68 -9.32
CA GLY A 687 11.35 25.20 -8.72
C GLY A 687 11.45 25.26 -7.19
N ALA A 688 12.00 24.22 -6.56
CA ALA A 688 12.27 24.22 -5.12
C ALA A 688 13.37 25.22 -4.75
N PHE A 689 14.43 25.30 -5.56
CA PHE A 689 15.54 26.24 -5.36
C PHE A 689 15.04 27.69 -5.40
N LYS A 690 14.32 28.08 -6.46
CA LYS A 690 13.80 29.45 -6.62
C LYS A 690 12.83 29.82 -5.51
N LYS A 691 11.97 28.90 -5.07
CA LYS A 691 11.02 29.15 -3.98
C LYS A 691 11.73 29.43 -2.66
N ASN A 692 12.76 28.65 -2.33
CA ASN A 692 13.40 28.72 -1.01
C ASN A 692 14.57 29.71 -0.95
N PHE A 693 15.14 30.09 -2.10
CA PHE A 693 16.30 31.00 -2.17
C PHE A 693 16.03 32.28 -3.00
N GLY A 694 14.79 32.50 -3.42
CA GLY A 694 14.30 33.72 -4.09
C GLY A 694 14.76 33.93 -5.54
N LYS A 695 15.74 33.16 -6.03
CA LYS A 695 16.31 33.26 -7.39
C LYS A 695 16.66 31.87 -7.91
N SER A 696 16.78 31.72 -9.24
CA SER A 696 17.25 30.46 -9.83
C SER A 696 18.68 30.14 -9.42
N SER A 697 19.07 28.86 -9.50
CA SER A 697 20.43 28.44 -9.15
C SER A 697 21.47 29.16 -10.01
N LYS A 698 21.21 29.27 -11.32
CA LYS A 698 22.05 30.00 -12.28
C LYS A 698 22.28 31.45 -11.85
N ALA A 699 21.24 32.15 -11.40
CA ALA A 699 21.35 33.55 -11.01
C ALA A 699 22.13 33.73 -9.69
N LEU A 700 21.94 32.86 -8.69
CA LEU A 700 22.71 32.92 -7.45
C LEU A 700 24.16 32.50 -7.65
N LEU A 701 24.42 31.46 -8.45
CA LEU A 701 25.77 31.06 -8.83
C LEU A 701 26.50 32.19 -9.56
N GLY A 702 25.84 32.91 -10.46
CA GLY A 702 26.41 34.09 -11.10
C GLY A 702 26.87 35.15 -10.09
N LYS A 703 26.04 35.45 -9.07
CA LYS A 703 26.44 36.37 -7.98
C LYS A 703 27.55 35.80 -7.11
N PHE A 704 27.54 34.51 -6.84
CA PHE A 704 28.57 33.85 -6.07
C PHE A 704 29.94 33.95 -6.78
N HIS A 705 30.01 33.60 -8.05
CA HIS A 705 31.25 33.67 -8.84
C HIS A 705 31.73 35.11 -9.08
N ASN A 706 30.83 36.00 -9.50
CA ASN A 706 31.24 37.33 -9.97
C ASN A 706 31.41 38.35 -8.86
N ILE A 707 30.84 38.11 -7.67
CA ILE A 707 30.88 39.04 -6.54
C ILE A 707 31.54 38.35 -5.35
N PHE A 708 30.94 37.30 -4.81
CA PHE A 708 31.38 36.72 -3.54
C PHE A 708 32.80 36.14 -3.62
N LEU A 709 33.13 35.34 -4.64
CA LEU A 709 34.46 34.76 -4.80
C LEU A 709 35.57 35.79 -5.04
N LYS A 710 35.23 37.02 -5.44
CA LYS A 710 36.18 38.12 -5.64
C LYS A 710 36.39 38.99 -4.40
N LEU A 711 35.60 38.80 -3.34
CA LEU A 711 35.81 39.51 -2.09
C LEU A 711 37.13 39.06 -1.41
N PRO A 712 37.77 39.92 -0.61
CA PRO A 712 38.88 39.50 0.24
C PRO A 712 38.49 38.33 1.15
N PRO A 713 39.38 37.35 1.42
CA PRO A 713 39.09 36.20 2.29
C PRO A 713 38.46 36.57 3.64
N GLU A 714 38.90 37.67 4.25
CA GLU A 714 38.38 38.17 5.52
C GLU A 714 36.89 38.57 5.44
N GLN A 715 36.43 39.07 4.28
CA GLN A 715 35.02 39.38 4.07
C GLN A 715 34.20 38.12 3.76
N GLN A 716 34.79 37.15 3.07
CA GLN A 716 34.14 35.85 2.80
C GLN A 716 33.92 35.09 4.11
N LEU A 717 34.88 35.09 5.02
CA LEU A 717 34.78 34.39 6.31
C LEU A 717 33.70 34.96 7.25
N LYS A 718 33.25 36.21 7.05
CA LYS A 718 32.18 36.85 7.85
C LYS A 718 30.80 36.20 7.69
N ILE A 719 30.56 35.46 6.61
CA ILE A 719 29.27 34.80 6.41
C ILE A 719 29.11 33.53 7.27
N LEU A 720 30.21 33.00 7.78
CA LEU A 720 30.22 31.78 8.57
C LEU A 720 29.74 32.08 9.99
N PRO A 721 28.89 31.22 10.58
CA PRO A 721 28.42 31.42 11.94
C PRO A 721 29.58 31.36 12.95
N ASN A 722 29.45 32.10 14.05
CA ASN A 722 30.26 31.85 15.24
C ASN A 722 29.80 30.53 15.89
N LYS A 723 30.72 29.89 16.64
CA LYS A 723 30.41 28.69 17.41
C LYS A 723 29.32 28.97 18.45
#